data_AF-A0A1Y5KHQ9-F1
#
_entry.id   AF-A0A1Y5KHQ9-F1
#
_cell.length_a   1.000
_cell.length_b   1.000
_cell.length_c   1.000
_cell.angle_alpha   90.00
_cell.angle_beta   90.00
_cell.angle_gamma   90.00
#
_symmetry.space_group_name_H-M   'P 1'
#
loop_
_entity.id
_entity.type
_entity.pdbx_description
1 polymer ?
#
loop_
_entity_poly.entity_id
_entity_poly.type
_entity_poly.pdbx_seq_one_letter_code
_entity_poly.pdbx_strand_id
1 'polypeptide(L)'
;MRMKKSLTASMLAAALLGTSLTGLPSGMGGLSGGPEYASAAGDSGAKLPSRVFLERMNELHKALAEGDPVDVQDVRNLRDEIAALDVDANLKLLDPVWNKISTKLPDHVDEPELKRTLFRIVKSVGSFRYDPEASDLEEIRTNPEYRAALKTIAAAGGNPDIVMDDFLVFLFGDGAGRKGVEGTIASELAVMSSLELLGLLGSNEGITNVLLQATDKLLAKKGDYAFVDILSGLGVTAKDIRSLVLNFQVKLQKDVPAIRAMTVAYLRTASEAVAAVSEDGREHRYSLRVAGVAVPQIALVWSKVSGDSIVTVSSKGVVSIPSSAQKASAVIRASLQNPYGGSPKVIFEQEVTLKAVGDGEEGEVFPVEAFLERMNKLRDALLAGDPADVDAVRSFRDEWTKLSFSKDGKLLDPLWKRVKPNLPKTVDEAKLKRDLFDILVAVGSFRYDPKASDLEEIRSNPEFRAALKTLAAAGGVSNVTMDDFLILLFGDGKERGGLEGEMLESVSKMKPSELALLLRNKNKLSALVADSLAGIMEEEEEYPLAKALADLGVRPIDMRQTAKSFQSKFKHDEEAALAMAIAYIRSEAEVAVKVTDYGRQHQYSLSFQGIELPDHALQWSKVSGDKEVSVSSNGRVTIPKGTASATALIQAAVSNPSGKGGKVVFQQEVTLVNEQEEDQTAQKIAALLQALDGKLAKIEVRLASSKTDIQKVSLLLDTAREGNHAARELLKLNAGAQQKEEALAQIKTKVNATITKIIKSLLEF
;
A
#
# COMPACT_ATOMS: atom_id res chain seq x y z
N MET A 1 3.83 40.88 -9.60
CA MET A 1 5.04 40.48 -10.36
C MET A 1 5.43 39.06 -9.94
N ARG A 2 5.29 38.07 -10.82
CA ARG A 2 5.66 36.66 -10.55
C ARG A 2 6.82 36.30 -11.46
N MET A 3 8.03 36.23 -10.89
CA MET A 3 9.22 35.71 -11.57
C MET A 3 9.06 34.20 -11.74
N LYS A 4 9.01 33.73 -12.99
CA LYS A 4 9.15 32.32 -13.34
C LYS A 4 10.57 32.11 -13.85
N LYS A 5 11.32 31.23 -13.20
CA LYS A 5 12.67 30.81 -13.55
C LYS A 5 12.61 29.34 -13.98
N SER A 6 13.18 28.99 -15.13
CA SER A 6 13.69 27.64 -15.43
C SER A 6 14.25 27.53 -16.85
N LEU A 7 15.48 26.97 -16.98
CA LEU A 7 15.83 25.63 -17.54
C LEU A 7 17.06 25.44 -18.50
N THR A 8 17.95 24.48 -18.14
CA THR A 8 19.26 24.14 -18.77
C THR A 8 19.12 23.16 -19.94
N ALA A 9 18.84 23.57 -21.18
CA ALA A 9 18.47 22.57 -22.20
C ALA A 9 19.35 22.39 -23.43
N SER A 10 20.55 22.97 -23.56
CA SER A 10 21.26 22.87 -24.86
C SER A 10 22.63 22.21 -24.76
N MET A 11 23.51 22.65 -23.87
CA MET A 11 24.85 22.03 -23.74
C MET A 11 24.86 20.76 -22.89
N LEU A 12 23.93 20.65 -21.93
CA LEU A 12 23.75 19.45 -21.13
C LEU A 12 22.63 18.55 -21.64
N ALA A 13 21.80 18.96 -22.60
CA ALA A 13 20.87 18.05 -23.26
C ALA A 13 21.59 17.08 -24.21
N ALA A 14 22.76 17.44 -24.74
CA ALA A 14 23.66 16.43 -25.28
C ALA A 14 24.11 15.52 -24.13
N ALA A 15 24.67 16.05 -23.04
CA ALA A 15 25.17 15.28 -21.89
C ALA A 15 24.16 14.45 -21.07
N LEU A 16 22.87 14.69 -21.22
CA LEU A 16 21.79 14.07 -20.44
C LEU A 16 21.28 12.77 -21.10
N LEU A 17 21.95 12.31 -22.15
CA LEU A 17 21.51 11.19 -22.95
C LEU A 17 22.26 9.89 -22.63
N GLY A 18 22.02 9.42 -21.40
CA GLY A 18 21.90 8.00 -21.03
C GLY A 18 22.39 6.96 -19.98
N THR A 19 21.54 6.59 -19.02
CA THR A 19 21.85 5.57 -17.99
C THR A 19 21.05 4.28 -18.29
N SER A 20 21.54 3.03 -18.29
CA SER A 20 22.44 2.36 -17.34
C SER A 20 22.98 1.02 -17.90
N LEU A 21 24.15 0.59 -17.43
CA LEU A 21 24.74 -0.74 -17.60
C LEU A 21 24.37 -1.73 -16.48
N THR A 22 24.33 -3.02 -16.85
CA THR A 22 24.59 -4.22 -16.02
C THR A 22 23.91 -4.33 -14.65
N GLY A 23 22.83 -5.11 -14.63
CA GLY A 23 22.19 -5.62 -13.42
C GLY A 23 21.23 -6.79 -13.69
N LEU A 24 21.48 -7.63 -14.69
CA LEU A 24 20.73 -8.89 -14.85
C LEU A 24 21.41 -10.01 -14.05
N PRO A 25 20.69 -10.76 -13.20
CA PRO A 25 21.09 -12.10 -12.84
C PRO A 25 21.17 -12.93 -14.13
N SER A 26 22.25 -13.68 -14.29
CA SER A 26 22.43 -14.64 -15.37
C SER A 26 21.33 -15.70 -15.28
N GLY A 27 20.29 -15.56 -16.10
CA GLY A 27 19.13 -16.42 -16.02
C GLY A 27 18.19 -16.32 -17.21
N MET A 28 18.70 -16.54 -18.44
CA MET A 28 18.01 -17.28 -19.52
C MET A 28 18.81 -17.23 -20.85
N GLY A 29 19.40 -18.37 -21.21
CA GLY A 29 19.41 -18.94 -22.58
C GLY A 29 19.97 -18.16 -23.77
N GLY A 30 21.28 -18.33 -24.02
CA GLY A 30 21.80 -18.64 -25.36
C GLY A 30 22.11 -17.50 -26.32
N LEU A 31 23.40 -17.13 -26.41
CA LEU A 31 24.10 -16.83 -27.68
C LEU A 31 25.62 -16.76 -27.40
N SER A 32 26.33 -17.75 -27.90
CA SER A 32 27.77 -17.90 -27.90
C SER A 32 28.45 -17.01 -28.95
N GLY A 33 29.52 -16.31 -28.57
CA GLY A 33 30.49 -15.75 -29.51
C GLY A 33 31.03 -14.38 -29.08
N GLY A 34 32.24 -14.35 -28.50
CA GLY A 34 32.97 -13.10 -28.24
C GLY A 34 33.38 -12.37 -29.53
N PRO A 35 33.99 -11.18 -29.39
CA PRO A 35 35.43 -11.16 -29.64
C PRO A 35 36.24 -10.36 -28.60
N GLU A 36 37.48 -10.79 -28.49
CA GLU A 36 38.57 -10.25 -27.69
C GLU A 36 38.87 -8.77 -28.01
N TYR A 37 39.08 -7.98 -26.96
CA TYR A 37 39.62 -6.62 -27.05
C TYR A 37 41.15 -6.70 -27.19
N ALA A 38 41.63 -6.70 -28.44
CA ALA A 38 43.02 -6.39 -28.74
C ALA A 38 43.20 -4.87 -28.88
N SER A 39 44.01 -4.29 -28.02
CA SER A 39 44.50 -2.91 -28.10
C SER A 39 45.44 -2.74 -29.30
N ALA A 40 45.04 -1.94 -30.29
CA ALA A 40 45.91 -1.45 -31.36
C ALA A 40 46.11 0.06 -31.22
N ALA A 41 47.36 0.47 -31.07
CA ALA A 41 47.79 1.85 -31.02
C ALA A 41 47.84 2.47 -32.44
N GLY A 42 47.46 3.74 -32.56
CA GLY A 42 47.92 4.62 -33.63
C GLY A 42 47.12 4.63 -34.92
N ASP A 43 45.79 4.80 -34.86
CA ASP A 43 45.03 5.24 -36.04
C ASP A 43 44.07 6.38 -35.66
N SER A 44 44.24 7.55 -36.29
CA SER A 44 43.35 8.71 -36.19
C SER A 44 41.96 8.46 -36.81
N GLY A 45 41.68 7.23 -37.25
CA GLY A 45 40.40 6.72 -37.71
C GLY A 45 39.59 5.93 -36.66
N ALA A 46 39.85 6.12 -35.35
CA ALA A 46 39.02 5.54 -34.31
C ALA A 46 37.53 5.91 -34.53
N LYS A 47 36.72 4.88 -34.84
CA LYS A 47 35.25 4.97 -34.95
C LYS A 47 34.69 5.63 -33.69
N LEU A 48 33.65 6.48 -33.83
CA LEU A 48 32.84 7.08 -32.78
C LEU A 48 32.97 6.35 -31.42
N PRO A 49 33.42 7.02 -30.35
CA PRO A 49 33.59 6.37 -29.06
C PRO A 49 32.25 5.87 -28.50
N SER A 50 32.30 4.58 -28.16
CA SER A 50 31.34 3.73 -27.47
C SER A 50 29.99 3.54 -28.16
N ARG A 51 29.82 2.35 -28.75
CA ARG A 51 28.53 1.72 -29.05
C ARG A 51 27.48 1.94 -27.93
N VAL A 52 27.93 2.00 -26.68
CA VAL A 52 27.13 2.31 -25.48
C VAL A 52 26.39 3.65 -25.60
N PHE A 53 27.05 4.72 -26.01
CA PHE A 53 26.41 6.02 -26.21
C PHE A 53 25.31 5.95 -27.28
N LEU A 54 25.58 5.30 -28.42
CA LEU A 54 24.60 5.18 -29.51
C LEU A 54 23.41 4.32 -29.14
N GLU A 55 23.64 3.15 -28.53
CA GLU A 55 22.58 2.29 -28.00
C GLU A 55 21.66 3.07 -27.08
N ARG A 56 22.24 3.94 -26.26
CA ARG A 56 21.50 4.71 -25.28
C ARG A 56 20.73 5.89 -25.86
N MET A 57 21.31 6.62 -26.81
CA MET A 57 20.59 7.61 -27.61
C MET A 57 19.37 6.99 -28.30
N ASN A 58 19.53 5.78 -28.83
CA ASN A 58 18.47 5.04 -29.50
C ASN A 58 17.36 4.63 -28.53
N GLU A 59 17.71 4.17 -27.33
CA GLU A 59 16.74 3.87 -26.26
C GLU A 59 15.93 5.10 -25.84
N LEU A 60 16.59 6.24 -25.63
CA LEU A 60 15.92 7.47 -25.23
C LEU A 60 15.02 8.02 -26.32
N HIS A 61 15.46 7.98 -27.58
CA HIS A 61 14.62 8.36 -28.70
C HIS A 61 13.42 7.43 -28.86
N LYS A 62 13.62 6.11 -28.76
CA LYS A 62 12.54 5.12 -28.79
C LYS A 62 11.55 5.39 -27.66
N ALA A 63 12.02 5.57 -26.43
CA ALA A 63 11.18 5.91 -25.31
C ALA A 63 10.42 7.20 -25.59
N LEU A 64 11.06 8.29 -26.01
CA LEU A 64 10.39 9.54 -26.34
C LEU A 64 9.28 9.35 -27.40
N ALA A 65 9.55 8.57 -28.43
CA ALA A 65 8.60 8.26 -29.51
C ALA A 65 7.41 7.39 -29.07
N GLU A 66 7.60 6.49 -28.09
CA GLU A 66 6.53 5.69 -27.47
C GLU A 66 5.64 6.52 -26.51
N GLY A 67 6.03 7.78 -26.23
CA GLY A 67 5.28 8.70 -25.39
C GLY A 67 4.19 9.48 -26.10
N ASP A 68 3.94 10.69 -25.59
CA ASP A 68 3.02 11.64 -26.21
C ASP A 68 3.67 12.26 -27.45
N PRO A 69 3.03 12.28 -28.63
CA PRO A 69 3.59 12.93 -29.82
C PRO A 69 4.00 14.41 -29.60
N VAL A 70 3.35 15.10 -28.65
CA VAL A 70 3.73 16.47 -28.26
C VAL A 70 5.13 16.51 -27.66
N ASP A 71 5.54 15.49 -26.92
CA ASP A 71 6.86 15.41 -26.27
C ASP A 71 7.99 15.37 -27.32
N VAL A 72 7.80 14.61 -28.41
CA VAL A 72 8.73 14.60 -29.55
C VAL A 72 8.82 15.99 -30.19
N GLN A 73 7.68 16.65 -30.39
CA GLN A 73 7.64 17.96 -31.01
C GLN A 73 8.27 19.04 -30.14
N ASP A 74 8.09 18.98 -28.82
CA ASP A 74 8.70 19.92 -27.88
C ASP A 74 10.24 19.87 -27.94
N VAL A 75 10.80 18.66 -28.03
CA VAL A 75 12.26 18.47 -28.21
C VAL A 75 12.73 19.02 -29.55
N ARG A 76 11.97 18.81 -30.63
CA ARG A 76 12.28 19.40 -31.96
C ARG A 76 12.22 20.92 -31.94
N ASN A 77 11.20 21.51 -31.31
CA ASN A 77 11.04 22.96 -31.20
C ASN A 77 12.24 23.61 -30.50
N LEU A 78 12.75 22.98 -29.44
CA LEU A 78 13.95 23.46 -28.76
C LEU A 78 15.19 23.38 -29.66
N ARG A 79 15.38 22.26 -30.37
CA ARG A 79 16.50 22.11 -31.31
C ARG A 79 16.49 23.20 -32.38
N ASP A 80 15.32 23.46 -32.96
CA ASP A 80 15.15 24.51 -33.96
C ASP A 80 15.40 25.91 -33.37
N GLU A 81 14.97 26.17 -32.14
CA GLU A 81 15.26 27.43 -31.43
C GLU A 81 16.76 27.63 -31.21
N ILE A 82 17.49 26.58 -30.81
CA ILE A 82 18.96 26.61 -30.65
C ILE A 82 19.64 26.83 -32.01
N ALA A 83 19.21 26.11 -33.05
CA ALA A 83 19.71 26.27 -34.42
C ALA A 83 19.45 27.69 -34.97
N ALA A 84 18.40 28.36 -34.50
CA ALA A 84 18.07 29.74 -34.87
C ALA A 84 18.85 30.81 -34.08
N LEU A 85 19.63 30.45 -33.06
CA LEU A 85 20.44 31.44 -32.32
C LEU A 85 21.46 32.10 -33.25
N ASP A 86 21.40 33.42 -33.33
CA ASP A 86 22.40 34.25 -33.99
C ASP A 86 23.72 34.22 -33.20
N VAL A 87 24.85 33.95 -33.87
CA VAL A 87 26.13 33.73 -33.19
C VAL A 87 26.58 35.02 -32.50
N ASP A 88 26.63 36.13 -33.23
CA ASP A 88 27.19 37.38 -32.73
C ASP A 88 26.33 38.02 -31.63
N ALA A 89 25.00 38.01 -31.79
CA ALA A 89 24.08 38.59 -30.81
C ALA A 89 24.03 37.81 -29.48
N ASN A 90 24.50 36.56 -29.46
CA ASN A 90 24.37 35.67 -28.31
C ASN A 90 25.71 35.23 -27.70
N LEU A 91 26.85 35.75 -28.15
CA LEU A 91 28.18 35.44 -27.57
C LEU A 91 28.25 35.66 -26.05
N LYS A 92 27.50 36.65 -25.52
CA LYS A 92 27.44 36.96 -24.08
C LYS A 92 26.93 35.81 -23.21
N LEU A 93 26.22 34.85 -23.80
CA LEU A 93 25.75 33.67 -23.06
C LEU A 93 26.93 32.86 -22.52
N LEU A 94 28.08 32.88 -23.21
CA LEU A 94 29.30 32.17 -22.83
C LEU A 94 30.13 32.86 -21.74
N ASP A 95 29.87 34.14 -21.44
CA ASP A 95 30.74 34.99 -20.62
C ASP A 95 31.20 34.35 -19.30
N PRO A 96 30.36 33.65 -18.52
CA PRO A 96 30.80 33.06 -17.25
C PRO A 96 32.00 32.11 -17.40
N VAL A 97 32.06 31.35 -18.49
CA VAL A 97 33.16 30.42 -18.78
C VAL A 97 34.22 31.09 -19.67
N TRP A 98 33.79 31.85 -20.68
CA TRP A 98 34.69 32.54 -21.60
C TRP A 98 35.66 33.48 -20.88
N ASN A 99 35.18 34.22 -19.87
CA ASN A 99 36.02 35.13 -19.10
C ASN A 99 37.12 34.41 -18.29
N LYS A 100 37.01 33.09 -18.10
CA LYS A 100 38.07 32.26 -17.52
C LYS A 100 39.04 31.82 -18.60
N ILE A 101 38.51 31.36 -19.73
CA ILE A 101 39.28 30.94 -20.91
C ILE A 101 40.18 32.07 -21.39
N SER A 102 39.62 33.26 -21.68
CA SER A 102 40.36 34.37 -22.28
C SER A 102 41.57 34.79 -21.46
N THR A 103 41.48 34.74 -20.13
CA THR A 103 42.61 35.11 -19.23
C THR A 103 43.80 34.16 -19.29
N LYS A 104 43.67 33.02 -19.97
CA LYS A 104 44.68 31.97 -20.09
C LYS A 104 45.14 31.72 -21.53
N LEU A 105 44.54 32.41 -22.50
CA LEU A 105 44.91 32.26 -23.91
C LEU A 105 46.25 32.97 -24.20
N PRO A 106 47.08 32.42 -25.10
CA PRO A 106 48.24 33.14 -25.63
C PRO A 106 47.84 34.39 -26.43
N ASP A 107 48.69 35.44 -26.39
CA ASP A 107 48.46 36.73 -27.08
C ASP A 107 48.23 36.63 -28.60
N HIS A 108 48.67 35.55 -29.24
CA HIS A 108 48.54 35.34 -30.68
C HIS A 108 47.20 34.71 -31.10
N VAL A 109 46.33 34.36 -30.14
CA VAL A 109 45.02 33.77 -30.42
C VAL A 109 44.01 34.86 -30.76
N ASP A 110 43.27 34.69 -31.86
CA ASP A 110 42.11 35.52 -32.18
C ASP A 110 40.96 35.18 -31.21
N GLU A 111 40.92 35.89 -30.08
CA GLU A 111 39.90 35.73 -29.03
C GLU A 111 38.46 35.85 -29.57
N PRO A 112 38.09 36.89 -30.34
CA PRO A 112 36.77 36.99 -30.95
C PRO A 112 36.39 35.76 -31.77
N GLU A 113 37.27 35.28 -32.66
CA GLU A 113 36.94 34.15 -33.52
C GLU A 113 36.91 32.83 -32.75
N LEU A 114 37.80 32.63 -31.77
CA LEU A 114 37.74 31.47 -30.91
C LEU A 114 36.44 31.44 -30.08
N LYS A 115 35.97 32.60 -29.60
CA LYS A 115 34.67 32.70 -28.90
C LYS A 115 33.49 32.39 -29.82
N ARG A 116 33.50 32.88 -31.06
CA ARG A 116 32.48 32.53 -32.07
C ARG A 116 32.49 31.04 -32.39
N THR A 117 33.67 30.46 -32.57
CA THR A 117 33.83 29.03 -32.82
C THR A 117 33.31 28.21 -31.64
N LEU A 118 33.65 28.60 -30.41
CA LEU A 118 33.10 27.96 -29.21
C LEU A 118 31.58 28.05 -29.16
N PHE A 119 31.00 29.21 -29.48
CA PHE A 119 29.54 29.35 -29.57
C PHE A 119 28.94 28.47 -30.67
N ARG A 120 29.60 28.33 -31.82
CA ARG A 120 29.17 27.42 -32.90
C ARG A 120 29.22 25.96 -32.45
N ILE A 121 30.23 25.53 -31.68
CA ILE A 121 30.26 24.19 -31.07
C ILE A 121 29.03 24.00 -30.17
N VAL A 122 28.76 24.95 -29.26
CA VAL A 122 27.58 24.89 -28.37
C VAL A 122 26.29 24.76 -29.17
N LYS A 123 26.14 25.57 -30.23
CA LYS A 123 24.98 25.59 -31.09
C LYS A 123 24.81 24.25 -31.83
N SER A 124 25.86 23.72 -32.43
CA SER A 124 25.83 22.44 -33.16
C SER A 124 25.49 21.28 -32.23
N VAL A 125 26.13 21.21 -31.06
CA VAL A 125 25.84 20.19 -30.03
C VAL A 125 24.44 20.34 -29.43
N GLY A 126 23.89 21.54 -29.34
CA GLY A 126 22.53 21.75 -28.83
C GLY A 126 21.43 21.51 -29.87
N SER A 127 21.76 21.50 -31.16
CA SER A 127 20.78 21.43 -32.25
C SER A 127 20.89 20.19 -33.14
N PHE A 128 21.87 19.30 -32.92
CA PHE A 128 22.01 18.07 -33.71
C PHE A 128 20.74 17.22 -33.63
N ARG A 129 20.40 16.59 -34.75
CA ARG A 129 19.20 15.76 -34.84
C ARG A 129 19.49 14.38 -34.32
N TYR A 130 18.45 13.70 -33.85
CA TYR A 130 18.62 12.27 -33.58
C TYR A 130 18.87 11.57 -34.91
N ASP A 131 20.00 10.90 -35.00
CA ASP A 131 20.38 10.06 -36.11
C ASP A 131 20.88 8.71 -35.54
N PRO A 132 20.21 7.58 -35.86
CA PRO A 132 20.65 6.25 -35.46
C PRO A 132 22.08 5.91 -35.90
N GLU A 133 22.58 6.53 -36.98
CA GLU A 133 23.94 6.32 -37.51
C GLU A 133 24.96 7.34 -36.97
N ALA A 134 24.50 8.34 -36.22
CA ALA A 134 25.27 9.43 -35.64
C ALA A 134 26.17 10.22 -36.62
N SER A 135 25.72 10.39 -37.86
CA SER A 135 26.37 11.23 -38.87
C SER A 135 26.56 12.67 -38.39
N ASP A 136 25.54 13.27 -37.77
CA ASP A 136 25.63 14.65 -37.23
C ASP A 136 26.70 14.75 -36.13
N LEU A 137 26.81 13.72 -35.30
CA LEU A 137 27.81 13.68 -34.22
C LEU A 137 29.22 13.44 -34.80
N GLU A 138 29.37 12.59 -35.81
CA GLU A 138 30.63 12.44 -36.53
C GLU A 138 31.03 13.74 -37.23
N GLU A 139 30.10 14.49 -37.81
CA GLU A 139 30.38 15.79 -38.42
C GLU A 139 30.92 16.77 -37.37
N ILE A 140 30.28 16.85 -36.20
CA ILE A 140 30.78 17.68 -35.07
C ILE A 140 32.15 17.18 -34.58
N ARG A 141 32.31 15.86 -34.44
CA ARG A 141 33.55 15.22 -33.93
C ARG A 141 34.72 15.42 -34.88
N THR A 142 34.48 15.40 -36.18
CA THR A 142 35.51 15.47 -37.23
C THR A 142 35.72 16.88 -37.79
N ASN A 143 34.87 17.85 -37.42
CA ASN A 143 35.01 19.23 -37.85
C ASN A 143 36.40 19.80 -37.46
N PRO A 144 37.24 20.18 -38.44
CA PRO A 144 38.63 20.59 -38.18
C PRO A 144 38.72 21.90 -37.39
N GLU A 145 37.76 22.80 -37.58
CA GLU A 145 37.69 24.07 -36.86
C GLU A 145 37.34 23.86 -35.39
N TYR A 146 36.39 22.96 -35.09
CA TYR A 146 36.02 22.63 -33.72
C TYR A 146 37.17 21.95 -32.97
N ARG A 147 37.86 21.02 -33.63
CA ARG A 147 39.08 20.38 -33.08
C ARG A 147 40.17 21.41 -32.79
N ALA A 148 40.42 22.34 -33.70
CA ALA A 148 41.42 23.39 -33.52
C ALA A 148 41.07 24.32 -32.34
N ALA A 149 39.80 24.72 -32.22
CA ALA A 149 39.33 25.53 -31.10
C ALA A 149 39.46 24.80 -29.75
N LEU A 150 39.01 23.55 -29.67
CA LEU A 150 39.14 22.75 -28.45
C LEU A 150 40.59 22.52 -28.05
N LYS A 151 41.48 22.21 -29.01
CA LYS A 151 42.92 22.05 -28.75
C LYS A 151 43.55 23.34 -28.22
N THR A 152 43.17 24.49 -28.77
CA THR A 152 43.65 25.81 -28.31
C THR A 152 43.22 26.08 -26.86
N ILE A 153 41.95 25.82 -26.54
CA ILE A 153 41.42 25.97 -25.17
C ILE A 153 42.08 24.98 -24.20
N ALA A 154 42.29 23.74 -24.64
CA ALA A 154 42.89 22.69 -23.82
C ALA A 154 44.36 22.93 -23.50
N ALA A 155 45.12 23.43 -24.47
CA ALA A 155 46.50 23.89 -24.26
C ALA A 155 46.56 25.03 -23.23
N ALA A 156 45.64 26.00 -23.30
CA ALA A 156 45.51 27.06 -22.29
C ALA A 156 45.12 26.53 -20.90
N GLY A 157 44.41 25.40 -20.84
CA GLY A 157 44.08 24.68 -19.62
C GLY A 157 45.17 23.74 -19.10
N GLY A 158 46.30 23.62 -19.80
CA GLY A 158 47.45 22.79 -19.37
C GLY A 158 47.40 21.33 -19.82
N ASN A 159 46.48 20.94 -20.71
CA ASN A 159 46.41 19.60 -21.29
C ASN A 159 46.14 19.67 -22.81
N PRO A 160 47.18 19.73 -23.66
CA PRO A 160 47.03 19.93 -25.11
C PRO A 160 46.56 18.68 -25.87
N ASP A 161 46.53 17.52 -25.21
CA ASP A 161 46.30 16.21 -25.83
C ASP A 161 44.82 15.77 -25.75
N ILE A 162 43.89 16.68 -25.46
CA ILE A 162 42.47 16.34 -25.44
C ILE A 162 41.97 15.97 -26.83
N VAL A 163 41.13 14.95 -26.87
CA VAL A 163 40.32 14.59 -28.04
C VAL A 163 38.84 14.78 -27.73
N MET A 164 38.00 14.86 -28.77
CA MET A 164 36.54 14.97 -28.60
C MET A 164 35.98 13.80 -27.77
N ASP A 165 36.60 12.62 -27.85
CA ASP A 165 36.20 11.44 -27.10
C ASP A 165 36.31 11.65 -25.58
N ASP A 166 37.28 12.43 -25.09
CA ASP A 166 37.39 12.76 -23.66
C ASP A 166 36.22 13.63 -23.18
N PHE A 167 35.71 14.51 -24.06
CA PHE A 167 34.51 15.29 -23.78
C PHE A 167 33.28 14.37 -23.73
N LEU A 168 33.14 13.43 -24.66
CA LEU A 168 32.05 12.45 -24.64
C LEU A 168 32.11 11.55 -23.39
N VAL A 169 33.30 11.08 -22.98
CA VAL A 169 33.48 10.32 -21.74
C VAL A 169 33.16 11.16 -20.50
N PHE A 170 33.48 12.45 -20.49
CA PHE A 170 33.07 13.34 -19.40
C PHE A 170 31.55 13.48 -19.31
N LEU A 171 30.85 13.55 -20.44
CA LEU A 171 29.40 13.68 -20.46
C LEU A 171 28.67 12.37 -20.08
N PHE A 172 29.04 11.25 -20.70
CA PHE A 172 28.28 9.98 -20.65
C PHE A 172 28.99 8.84 -19.94
N GLY A 173 30.26 9.01 -19.62
CA GLY A 173 31.11 7.94 -19.10
C GLY A 173 31.74 7.09 -20.20
N ASP A 174 32.49 6.07 -19.78
CA ASP A 174 33.20 5.15 -20.68
C ASP A 174 32.55 3.75 -20.75
N GLY A 175 31.38 3.59 -20.14
CA GLY A 175 30.72 2.29 -20.00
C GLY A 175 31.45 1.31 -19.06
N ALA A 176 32.42 1.80 -18.27
CA ALA A 176 33.15 1.02 -17.29
C ALA A 176 33.21 1.76 -15.94
N GLY A 177 34.41 2.16 -15.50
CA GLY A 177 34.62 2.79 -14.19
C GLY A 177 34.28 4.28 -14.14
N ARG A 178 34.26 4.98 -15.29
CA ARG A 178 33.97 6.41 -15.34
C ARG A 178 32.52 6.63 -15.74
N LYS A 179 31.76 7.21 -14.80
CA LYS A 179 30.32 7.41 -14.91
C LYS A 179 29.91 8.61 -15.77
N GLY A 180 30.80 9.58 -15.98
CA GLY A 180 30.45 10.88 -16.58
C GLY A 180 29.37 11.65 -15.80
N VAL A 181 28.91 12.77 -16.37
CA VAL A 181 27.81 13.61 -15.84
C VAL A 181 26.56 12.77 -15.64
N GLU A 182 26.22 11.98 -16.63
CA GLU A 182 24.99 11.24 -16.68
C GLU A 182 24.93 10.05 -15.71
N GLY A 183 25.95 9.21 -15.63
CA GLY A 183 26.02 8.16 -14.61
C GLY A 183 26.12 8.72 -13.18
N THR A 184 26.63 9.95 -13.03
CA THR A 184 26.59 10.67 -11.75
C THR A 184 25.17 11.13 -11.41
N ILE A 185 24.40 11.67 -12.37
CA ILE A 185 22.97 11.99 -12.18
C ILE A 185 22.18 10.74 -11.81
N ALA A 186 22.36 9.62 -12.51
CA ALA A 186 21.74 8.35 -12.15
C ALA A 186 22.02 7.98 -10.69
N SER A 187 23.28 8.14 -10.27
CA SER A 187 23.70 7.86 -8.90
C SER A 187 23.02 8.80 -7.90
N GLU A 188 22.80 10.07 -8.24
CA GLU A 188 22.02 11.00 -7.40
C GLU A 188 20.55 10.59 -7.31
N LEU A 189 19.92 10.24 -8.44
CA LEU A 189 18.51 9.84 -8.48
C LEU A 189 18.27 8.53 -7.70
N ALA A 190 19.19 7.58 -7.81
CA ALA A 190 19.10 6.27 -7.15
C ALA A 190 19.15 6.35 -5.61
N VAL A 191 19.68 7.45 -5.04
CA VAL A 191 19.73 7.65 -3.58
C VAL A 191 18.64 8.59 -3.07
N MET A 192 17.80 9.15 -3.95
CA MET A 192 16.66 9.98 -3.54
C MET A 192 15.53 9.13 -2.99
N SER A 193 14.81 9.70 -2.03
CA SER A 193 13.53 9.14 -1.59
C SER A 193 12.48 9.25 -2.68
N SER A 194 11.46 8.39 -2.59
CA SER A 194 10.33 8.39 -3.52
C SER A 194 9.58 9.73 -3.58
N LEU A 195 9.57 10.50 -2.48
CA LEU A 195 8.97 11.84 -2.43
C LEU A 195 9.85 12.89 -3.13
N GLU A 196 11.16 12.79 -3.01
CA GLU A 196 12.10 13.69 -3.71
C GLU A 196 12.03 13.48 -5.22
N LEU A 197 12.01 12.21 -5.68
CA LEU A 197 11.82 11.89 -7.10
C LEU A 197 10.50 12.44 -7.64
N LEU A 198 9.41 12.33 -6.88
CA LEU A 198 8.12 12.91 -7.25
C LEU A 198 8.20 14.44 -7.32
N GLY A 199 8.92 15.06 -6.38
CA GLY A 199 9.17 16.51 -6.37
C GLY A 199 9.94 16.99 -7.58
N LEU A 200 10.90 16.21 -8.09
CA LEU A 200 11.65 16.55 -9.31
C LEU A 200 10.73 16.66 -10.53
N LEU A 201 9.74 15.78 -10.64
CA LEU A 201 8.88 15.69 -11.82
C LEU A 201 8.01 16.93 -12.05
N GLY A 202 7.73 17.67 -10.99
CA GLY A 202 7.04 18.95 -11.10
C GLY A 202 7.90 20.18 -10.86
N SER A 203 9.21 20.01 -10.67
CA SER A 203 10.15 21.10 -10.38
C SER A 203 11.30 21.13 -11.36
N ASN A 204 11.22 22.01 -12.37
CA ASN A 204 12.33 22.27 -13.28
C ASN A 204 13.59 22.74 -12.52
N GLU A 205 13.42 23.46 -11.41
CA GLU A 205 14.50 23.89 -10.53
C GLU A 205 15.13 22.68 -9.81
N GLY A 206 14.30 21.73 -9.38
CA GLY A 206 14.76 20.44 -8.84
C GLY A 206 15.63 19.68 -9.85
N ILE A 207 15.13 19.47 -11.07
CA ILE A 207 15.88 18.80 -12.14
C ILE A 207 17.21 19.53 -12.43
N THR A 208 17.16 20.86 -12.51
CA THR A 208 18.35 21.70 -12.70
C THR A 208 19.34 21.55 -11.54
N ASN A 209 18.86 21.45 -10.30
CA ASN A 209 19.73 21.29 -9.14
C ASN A 209 20.43 19.94 -9.13
N VAL A 210 19.75 18.85 -9.47
CA VAL A 210 20.38 17.51 -9.58
C VAL A 210 21.48 17.51 -10.63
N LEU A 211 21.21 18.12 -11.79
CA LEU A 211 22.17 18.29 -12.87
C LEU A 211 23.43 19.03 -12.41
N LEU A 212 23.23 20.16 -11.71
CA LEU A 212 24.31 20.99 -11.19
C LEU A 212 25.08 20.26 -10.09
N GLN A 213 24.41 19.53 -9.21
CA GLN A 213 25.07 18.71 -8.19
C GLN A 213 25.95 17.62 -8.80
N ALA A 214 25.47 16.93 -9.84
CA ALA A 214 26.26 15.94 -10.56
C ALA A 214 27.48 16.56 -11.24
N THR A 215 27.30 17.72 -11.87
CA THR A 215 28.40 18.50 -12.48
C THR A 215 29.42 18.94 -11.42
N ASP A 216 28.95 19.46 -10.28
CA ASP A 216 29.80 19.89 -9.16
C ASP A 216 30.62 18.71 -8.62
N LYS A 217 29.99 17.53 -8.49
CA LYS A 217 30.66 16.28 -8.05
C LYS A 217 31.74 15.82 -9.01
N LEU A 218 31.55 15.97 -10.32
CA LEU A 218 32.56 15.59 -11.31
C LEU A 218 33.69 16.59 -11.42
N LEU A 219 33.39 17.89 -11.37
CA LEU A 219 34.42 18.93 -11.37
C LEU A 219 35.34 18.83 -10.13
N ALA A 220 34.87 18.19 -9.06
CA ALA A 220 35.68 17.88 -7.88
C ALA A 220 36.64 16.69 -8.07
N LYS A 221 36.43 15.82 -9.08
CA LYS A 221 37.24 14.62 -9.35
C LYS A 221 38.41 14.91 -10.30
N LYS A 222 39.40 15.66 -9.81
CA LYS A 222 40.61 15.97 -10.58
C LYS A 222 41.41 14.70 -10.89
N GLY A 223 41.92 14.57 -12.12
CA GLY A 223 42.67 13.43 -12.61
C GLY A 223 41.82 12.26 -13.14
N ASP A 224 40.51 12.22 -12.88
CA ASP A 224 39.62 11.17 -13.38
C ASP A 224 39.14 11.43 -14.82
N TYR A 225 39.08 12.70 -15.23
CA TYR A 225 38.60 13.15 -16.54
C TYR A 225 39.49 14.25 -17.10
N ALA A 226 40.07 14.04 -18.28
CA ALA A 226 40.93 15.04 -18.93
C ALA A 226 40.22 16.40 -19.14
N PHE A 227 38.92 16.37 -19.43
CA PHE A 227 38.11 17.58 -19.57
C PHE A 227 37.96 18.36 -18.26
N VAL A 228 37.85 17.68 -17.12
CA VAL A 228 37.79 18.32 -15.79
C VAL A 228 39.11 19.00 -15.46
N ASP A 229 40.23 18.36 -15.82
CA ASP A 229 41.55 18.94 -15.59
C ASP A 229 41.76 20.23 -16.38
N ILE A 230 41.29 20.26 -17.65
CA ILE A 230 41.30 21.48 -18.48
C ILE A 230 40.44 22.58 -17.86
N LEU A 231 39.20 22.27 -17.48
CA LEU A 231 38.32 23.26 -16.85
C LEU A 231 38.95 23.81 -15.55
N SER A 232 39.54 22.93 -14.73
CA SER A 232 40.25 23.34 -13.53
C SER A 232 41.48 24.19 -13.83
N GLY A 233 42.27 23.86 -14.85
CA GLY A 233 43.45 24.63 -15.27
C GLY A 233 43.10 26.02 -15.80
N LEU A 234 41.95 26.13 -16.47
CA LEU A 234 41.37 27.40 -16.90
C LEU A 234 40.75 28.21 -15.75
N GLY A 235 40.61 27.63 -14.56
CA GLY A 235 39.94 28.26 -13.42
C GLY A 235 38.41 28.33 -13.56
N VAL A 236 37.83 27.47 -14.41
CA VAL A 236 36.38 27.31 -14.56
C VAL A 236 35.85 26.50 -13.38
N THR A 237 34.85 27.04 -12.69
CA THR A 237 34.22 26.41 -11.54
C THR A 237 32.81 25.92 -11.86
N ALA A 238 32.29 25.07 -10.98
CA ALA A 238 30.88 24.72 -10.85
C ALA A 238 29.92 25.91 -11.03
N LYS A 239 30.23 27.05 -10.38
CA LYS A 239 29.43 28.27 -10.42
C LYS A 239 29.43 28.91 -11.81
N ASP A 240 30.55 28.83 -12.53
CA ASP A 240 30.68 29.38 -13.88
C ASP A 240 29.86 28.55 -14.87
N ILE A 241 29.95 27.22 -14.79
CA ILE A 241 29.10 26.31 -15.57
C ILE A 241 27.62 26.54 -15.25
N ARG A 242 27.26 26.67 -13.97
CA ARG A 242 25.89 27.00 -13.55
C ARG A 242 25.39 28.32 -14.16
N SER A 243 26.23 29.34 -14.18
CA SER A 243 25.86 30.66 -14.70
C SER A 243 25.73 30.65 -16.23
N LEU A 244 26.64 29.97 -16.93
CA LEU A 244 26.55 29.70 -18.37
C LEU A 244 25.21 29.04 -18.70
N VAL A 245 24.91 27.99 -17.95
CA VAL A 245 23.65 27.26 -18.03
C VAL A 245 22.47 28.22 -17.88
N LEU A 246 22.40 28.97 -16.76
CA LEU A 246 21.35 29.96 -16.44
C LEU A 246 21.15 30.98 -17.56
N ASN A 247 22.22 31.42 -18.21
CA ASN A 247 22.14 32.38 -19.31
C ASN A 247 21.38 31.81 -20.52
N PHE A 248 21.67 30.57 -20.92
CA PHE A 248 20.93 29.91 -22.00
C PHE A 248 19.46 29.69 -21.63
N GLN A 249 19.18 29.31 -20.39
CA GLN A 249 17.81 29.14 -19.91
C GLN A 249 16.96 30.39 -20.06
N VAL A 250 17.53 31.54 -19.67
CA VAL A 250 16.83 32.83 -19.75
C VAL A 250 16.60 33.24 -21.21
N LYS A 251 17.43 32.73 -22.13
CA LYS A 251 17.35 33.04 -23.55
C LYS A 251 16.31 32.20 -24.29
N LEU A 252 16.22 30.92 -23.98
CA LEU A 252 15.39 29.95 -24.70
C LEU A 252 13.97 29.93 -24.14
N GLN A 253 12.99 29.64 -24.99
CA GLN A 253 11.56 29.62 -24.64
C GLN A 253 10.95 28.21 -24.72
N LYS A 254 11.58 27.30 -25.47
CA LYS A 254 11.11 25.93 -25.71
C LYS A 254 11.83 24.89 -24.86
N ASP A 255 12.70 25.34 -23.98
CA ASP A 255 13.57 24.54 -23.12
C ASP A 255 12.77 23.76 -22.07
N VAL A 256 11.81 24.40 -21.40
CA VAL A 256 10.94 23.79 -20.38
C VAL A 256 10.17 22.56 -20.86
N PRO A 257 9.34 22.68 -21.91
CA PRO A 257 8.57 21.54 -22.38
C PRO A 257 9.48 20.41 -22.91
N ALA A 258 10.57 20.74 -23.60
CA ALA A 258 11.54 19.76 -24.08
C ALA A 258 12.21 18.96 -22.95
N ILE A 259 12.63 19.59 -21.85
CA ILE A 259 13.20 18.82 -20.73
C ILE A 259 12.17 17.95 -20.05
N ARG A 260 10.92 18.40 -19.93
CA ARG A 260 9.87 17.54 -19.35
C ARG A 260 9.66 16.30 -20.21
N ALA A 261 9.56 16.49 -21.52
CA ALA A 261 9.50 15.41 -22.50
C ALA A 261 10.67 14.43 -22.36
N MET A 262 11.90 14.94 -22.31
CA MET A 262 13.11 14.13 -22.13
C MET A 262 13.18 13.44 -20.76
N THR A 263 12.72 14.10 -19.69
CA THR A 263 12.68 13.53 -18.33
C THR A 263 11.69 12.36 -18.29
N VAL A 264 10.52 12.49 -18.91
CA VAL A 264 9.53 11.40 -19.01
C VAL A 264 10.09 10.25 -19.85
N ALA A 265 10.72 10.54 -20.99
CA ALA A 265 11.38 9.51 -21.80
C ALA A 265 12.46 8.77 -20.99
N TYR A 266 13.25 9.50 -20.23
CA TYR A 266 14.24 8.93 -19.32
C TYR A 266 13.61 8.03 -18.26
N LEU A 267 12.57 8.51 -17.56
CA LEU A 267 11.83 7.69 -16.60
C LEU A 267 11.32 6.40 -17.23
N ARG A 268 10.80 6.48 -18.46
CA ARG A 268 10.31 5.31 -19.20
C ARG A 268 11.43 4.30 -19.46
N THR A 269 12.61 4.75 -19.86
CA THR A 269 13.77 3.85 -20.03
C THR A 269 14.27 3.25 -18.72
N ALA A 270 14.07 3.94 -17.60
CA ALA A 270 14.57 3.51 -16.28
C ALA A 270 13.50 2.81 -15.42
N SER A 271 12.28 2.65 -15.95
CA SER A 271 11.15 2.08 -15.23
C SER A 271 11.15 0.57 -15.33
N GLU A 272 11.14 -0.08 -14.18
CA GLU A 272 11.01 -1.53 -14.03
C GLU A 272 9.75 -1.85 -13.24
N ALA A 273 8.96 -2.79 -13.74
CA ALA A 273 7.82 -3.30 -13.01
C ALA A 273 8.21 -4.46 -12.09
N VAL A 274 7.70 -4.41 -10.86
CA VAL A 274 7.74 -5.51 -9.90
C VAL A 274 6.31 -5.92 -9.62
N ALA A 275 6.00 -7.19 -9.87
CA ALA A 275 4.69 -7.77 -9.60
C ALA A 275 4.76 -8.72 -8.40
N ALA A 276 3.87 -8.54 -7.43
CA ALA A 276 3.52 -9.60 -6.48
C ALA A 276 2.38 -10.42 -7.11
N VAL A 277 2.60 -11.72 -7.29
CA VAL A 277 1.62 -12.64 -7.88
C VAL A 277 0.90 -13.36 -6.75
N SER A 278 -0.43 -13.45 -6.81
CA SER A 278 -1.23 -14.22 -5.86
C SER A 278 -0.90 -15.71 -5.93
N GLU A 279 -1.20 -16.46 -4.86
CA GLU A 279 -0.94 -17.90 -4.80
C GLU A 279 -1.65 -18.67 -5.92
N ASP A 280 -2.85 -18.24 -6.29
CA ASP A 280 -3.63 -18.81 -7.39
C ASP A 280 -3.20 -18.30 -8.78
N GLY A 281 -2.24 -17.38 -8.89
CA GLY A 281 -1.78 -16.78 -10.15
C GLY A 281 -2.80 -15.93 -10.90
N ARG A 282 -3.95 -15.62 -10.29
CA ARG A 282 -5.07 -14.88 -10.91
C ARG A 282 -5.00 -13.38 -10.68
N GLU A 283 -4.23 -12.92 -9.70
CA GLU A 283 -3.96 -11.52 -9.42
C GLU A 283 -2.46 -11.22 -9.50
N HIS A 284 -2.10 -10.17 -10.24
CA HIS A 284 -0.77 -9.58 -10.22
C HIS A 284 -0.88 -8.14 -9.70
N ARG A 285 -0.17 -7.83 -8.62
CA ARG A 285 -0.11 -6.49 -8.05
C ARG A 285 1.20 -5.81 -8.43
N TYR A 286 1.10 -4.87 -9.37
CA TYR A 286 2.23 -4.17 -9.94
C TYR A 286 2.62 -2.93 -9.13
N SER A 287 3.93 -2.73 -9.03
CA SER A 287 4.58 -1.51 -8.58
C SER A 287 5.70 -1.16 -9.56
N LEU A 288 6.08 0.11 -9.62
CA LEU A 288 7.21 0.55 -10.45
C LEU A 288 8.40 0.94 -9.60
N ARG A 289 9.58 0.67 -10.12
CA ARG A 289 10.85 1.24 -9.68
C ARG A 289 11.44 2.07 -10.80
N VAL A 290 12.03 3.20 -10.47
CA VAL A 290 12.85 4.00 -11.39
C VAL A 290 14.25 4.03 -10.83
N ALA A 291 15.23 3.54 -11.59
CA ALA A 291 16.62 3.45 -11.16
C ALA A 291 16.77 2.78 -9.76
N GLY A 292 16.00 1.71 -9.53
CA GLY A 292 15.98 0.96 -8.26
C GLY A 292 15.13 1.56 -7.14
N VAL A 293 14.61 2.78 -7.28
CA VAL A 293 13.78 3.44 -6.27
C VAL A 293 12.29 3.23 -6.56
N ALA A 294 11.53 2.77 -5.56
CA ALA A 294 10.09 2.57 -5.71
C ALA A 294 9.35 3.89 -5.98
N VAL A 295 8.52 3.92 -7.01
CA VAL A 295 7.64 5.04 -7.33
C VAL A 295 6.40 4.96 -6.43
N PRO A 296 6.00 6.03 -5.72
CA PRO A 296 4.81 5.99 -4.87
C PRO A 296 3.56 5.68 -5.70
N GLN A 297 2.72 4.75 -5.24
CA GLN A 297 1.45 4.43 -5.94
C GLN A 297 0.53 5.65 -6.11
N ILE A 298 0.59 6.63 -5.20
CA ILE A 298 -0.18 7.88 -5.33
C ILE A 298 0.23 8.72 -6.56
N ALA A 299 1.44 8.51 -7.08
CA ALA A 299 1.93 9.18 -8.28
C ALA A 299 1.56 8.42 -9.56
N LEU A 300 1.02 7.21 -9.46
CA LEU A 300 0.74 6.32 -10.58
C LEU A 300 -0.76 6.17 -10.81
N VAL A 301 -1.14 6.06 -12.07
CA VAL A 301 -2.42 5.52 -12.50
C VAL A 301 -2.16 4.37 -13.43
N TRP A 302 -2.67 3.21 -13.05
CA TRP A 302 -2.65 2.03 -13.90
C TRP A 302 -3.92 1.93 -14.73
N SER A 303 -3.79 1.48 -15.96
CA SER A 303 -4.91 1.23 -16.86
C SER A 303 -4.64 0.05 -17.80
N LYS A 304 -5.73 -0.53 -18.29
CA LYS A 304 -5.71 -1.49 -19.39
C LYS A 304 -5.75 -0.75 -20.72
N VAL A 305 -4.83 -1.06 -21.63
CA VAL A 305 -4.76 -0.49 -22.98
C VAL A 305 -5.45 -1.38 -24.00
N SER A 306 -5.16 -2.69 -23.94
CA SER A 306 -5.70 -3.69 -24.86
C SER A 306 -5.65 -5.09 -24.24
N GLY A 307 -6.14 -6.11 -24.95
CA GLY A 307 -6.14 -7.52 -24.54
C GLY A 307 -7.52 -8.06 -24.16
N ASP A 308 -7.53 -9.23 -23.51
CA ASP A 308 -8.73 -10.02 -23.23
C ASP A 308 -9.72 -9.26 -22.34
N SER A 309 -11.00 -9.18 -22.72
CA SER A 309 -12.03 -8.39 -22.01
C SER A 309 -12.18 -8.76 -20.54
N ILE A 310 -11.94 -10.02 -20.18
CA ILE A 310 -12.02 -10.57 -18.82
C ILE A 310 -10.90 -10.09 -17.88
N VAL A 311 -9.81 -9.51 -18.40
CA VAL A 311 -8.77 -8.91 -17.55
C VAL A 311 -9.25 -7.56 -17.04
N THR A 312 -9.25 -7.39 -15.72
CA THR A 312 -9.50 -6.11 -15.06
C THR A 312 -8.18 -5.51 -14.57
N VAL A 313 -8.06 -4.18 -14.64
CA VAL A 313 -6.88 -3.43 -14.16
C VAL A 313 -7.38 -2.28 -13.29
N SER A 314 -7.09 -2.32 -11.99
CA SER A 314 -7.41 -1.22 -11.08
C SER A 314 -6.42 -0.08 -11.25
N SER A 315 -6.81 1.14 -10.87
CA SER A 315 -5.94 2.31 -10.89
C SER A 315 -4.70 2.19 -9.98
N LYS A 316 -4.70 1.24 -9.04
CA LYS A 316 -3.61 0.95 -8.10
C LYS A 316 -2.64 -0.14 -8.58
N GLY A 317 -2.79 -0.62 -9.82
CA GLY A 317 -1.90 -1.61 -10.41
C GLY A 317 -2.23 -3.05 -10.06
N VAL A 318 -3.45 -3.32 -9.61
CA VAL A 318 -3.95 -4.71 -9.46
C VAL A 318 -4.52 -5.15 -10.79
N VAL A 319 -3.97 -6.22 -11.36
CA VAL A 319 -4.43 -6.85 -12.58
C VAL A 319 -5.00 -8.21 -12.20
N SER A 320 -6.22 -8.53 -12.64
CA SER A 320 -6.89 -9.76 -12.24
C SER A 320 -7.71 -10.40 -13.37
N ILE A 321 -7.90 -11.71 -13.28
CA ILE A 321 -8.84 -12.49 -14.09
C ILE A 321 -9.88 -13.16 -13.19
N PRO A 322 -11.13 -13.36 -13.66
CA PRO A 322 -12.16 -14.04 -12.86
C PRO A 322 -11.77 -15.50 -12.59
N SER A 323 -12.32 -16.08 -11.52
CA SER A 323 -12.10 -17.47 -11.10
C SER A 323 -12.41 -18.51 -12.21
N SER A 324 -13.30 -18.18 -13.14
CA SER A 324 -13.64 -19.02 -14.29
C SER A 324 -12.56 -19.05 -15.38
N ALA A 325 -11.66 -18.06 -15.45
CA ALA A 325 -10.67 -17.95 -16.51
C ALA A 325 -9.33 -18.59 -16.13
N GLN A 326 -8.84 -19.55 -16.92
CA GLN A 326 -7.56 -20.21 -16.64
C GLN A 326 -6.33 -19.38 -17.03
N LYS A 327 -6.49 -18.51 -18.03
CA LYS A 327 -5.43 -17.67 -18.57
C LYS A 327 -6.05 -16.48 -19.29
N ALA A 328 -5.44 -15.31 -19.17
CA ALA A 328 -5.75 -14.17 -20.01
C ALA A 328 -4.55 -13.21 -20.10
N SER A 329 -4.47 -12.44 -21.17
CA SER A 329 -3.43 -11.45 -21.40
C SER A 329 -4.01 -10.05 -21.58
N ALA A 330 -3.29 -9.04 -21.11
CA ALA A 330 -3.59 -7.64 -21.38
C ALA A 330 -2.33 -6.79 -21.48
N VAL A 331 -2.40 -5.71 -22.27
CA VAL A 331 -1.40 -4.64 -22.21
C VAL A 331 -1.80 -3.68 -21.11
N ILE A 332 -0.97 -3.57 -20.08
CA ILE A 332 -1.15 -2.65 -18.97
C ILE A 332 -0.24 -1.44 -19.13
N ARG A 333 -0.69 -0.30 -18.62
CA ARG A 333 0.01 0.97 -18.70
C ARG A 333 0.03 1.63 -17.34
N ALA A 334 1.17 2.15 -16.94
CA ALA A 334 1.28 3.07 -15.82
C ALA A 334 1.58 4.48 -16.34
N SER A 335 0.78 5.44 -15.87
CA SER A 335 0.97 6.86 -16.15
C SER A 335 1.28 7.62 -14.87
N LEU A 336 2.23 8.53 -14.95
CA LEU A 336 2.54 9.46 -13.88
C LEU A 336 1.46 10.54 -13.82
N GLN A 337 0.80 10.69 -12.67
CA GLN A 337 -0.07 11.84 -12.41
C GLN A 337 0.80 13.08 -12.20
N ASN A 338 0.52 14.15 -12.93
CA ASN A 338 1.19 15.42 -12.70
C ASN A 338 0.60 16.10 -11.45
N PRO A 339 1.37 16.29 -10.36
CA PRO A 339 0.87 16.92 -9.14
C PRO A 339 0.46 18.39 -9.33
N TYR A 340 0.86 19.02 -10.43
CA TYR A 340 0.56 20.42 -10.76
C TYR A 340 -0.46 20.57 -11.90
N GLY A 341 -1.13 19.47 -12.28
CA GLY A 341 -2.11 19.43 -13.38
C GLY A 341 -1.49 19.21 -14.76
N GLY A 342 -2.32 18.83 -15.73
CA GLY A 342 -1.92 18.44 -17.08
C GLY A 342 -2.19 16.95 -17.37
N SER A 343 -2.03 16.55 -18.62
CA SER A 343 -2.28 15.16 -19.04
C SER A 343 -1.30 14.20 -18.35
N PRO A 344 -1.78 13.06 -17.82
CA PRO A 344 -0.90 12.01 -17.30
C PRO A 344 0.11 11.58 -18.37
N LYS A 345 1.35 11.34 -17.95
CA LYS A 345 2.44 10.93 -18.85
C LYS A 345 2.73 9.46 -18.65
N VAL A 346 2.63 8.67 -19.72
CA VAL A 346 2.92 7.23 -19.68
C VAL A 346 4.39 7.04 -19.32
N ILE A 347 4.72 6.19 -18.36
CA ILE A 347 6.12 5.87 -18.03
C ILE A 347 6.40 4.37 -18.06
N PHE A 348 5.37 3.55 -18.24
CA PHE A 348 5.51 2.11 -18.38
C PHE A 348 4.34 1.53 -19.17
N GLU A 349 4.63 0.60 -20.07
CA GLU A 349 3.62 -0.17 -20.80
C GLU A 349 4.19 -1.58 -21.07
N GLN A 350 3.44 -2.62 -20.73
CA GLN A 350 3.86 -4.01 -20.91
C GLN A 350 2.66 -4.93 -21.13
N GLU A 351 2.82 -5.92 -22.01
CA GLU A 351 1.91 -7.07 -22.05
C GLU A 351 2.15 -7.98 -20.84
N VAL A 352 1.07 -8.35 -20.15
CA VAL A 352 1.08 -9.22 -19.00
C VAL A 352 0.11 -10.37 -19.23
N THR A 353 0.52 -11.56 -18.81
CA THR A 353 -0.31 -12.76 -18.87
C THR A 353 -0.51 -13.29 -17.46
N LEU A 354 -1.78 -13.44 -17.07
CA LEU A 354 -2.18 -14.08 -15.84
C LEU A 354 -2.49 -15.53 -16.14
N LYS A 355 -2.06 -16.43 -15.28
CA LYS A 355 -2.28 -17.86 -15.43
C LYS A 355 -2.65 -18.42 -14.07
N ALA A 356 -3.85 -19.01 -13.99
CA ALA A 356 -4.26 -19.71 -12.80
C ALA A 356 -3.27 -20.85 -12.49
N VAL A 357 -2.85 -20.95 -11.24
CA VAL A 357 -2.01 -22.04 -10.72
C VAL A 357 -2.94 -23.17 -10.29
N GLY A 358 -2.74 -24.37 -10.85
CA GLY A 358 -3.57 -25.55 -10.59
C GLY A 358 -4.48 -25.91 -11.77
N ASP A 359 -4.32 -27.12 -12.31
CA ASP A 359 -5.12 -27.66 -13.40
C ASP A 359 -6.57 -27.92 -12.92
N GLY A 360 -7.42 -26.90 -12.81
CA GLY A 360 -8.88 -27.01 -12.77
C GLY A 360 -9.56 -27.86 -11.68
N GLU A 361 -8.83 -28.44 -10.72
CA GLU A 361 -9.41 -29.33 -9.69
C GLU A 361 -9.52 -28.69 -8.30
N GLU A 362 -8.71 -27.68 -7.97
CA GLU A 362 -8.77 -27.05 -6.66
C GLU A 362 -9.61 -25.77 -6.74
N GLY A 363 -10.85 -25.88 -6.25
CA GLY A 363 -11.58 -24.72 -5.72
C GLY A 363 -10.81 -24.15 -4.53
N GLU A 364 -11.32 -23.07 -3.93
CA GLU A 364 -10.65 -22.52 -2.76
C GLU A 364 -10.64 -23.52 -1.62
N VAL A 365 -9.52 -23.56 -0.90
CA VAL A 365 -9.30 -24.53 0.17
C VAL A 365 -9.97 -24.02 1.44
N PHE A 366 -10.87 -24.81 2.02
CA PHE A 366 -11.51 -24.50 3.30
C PHE A 366 -10.43 -24.37 4.39
N PRO A 367 -10.42 -23.28 5.19
CA PRO A 367 -9.37 -23.03 6.17
C PRO A 367 -9.52 -23.90 7.42
N VAL A 368 -9.17 -25.18 7.30
CA VAL A 368 -9.35 -26.20 8.35
C VAL A 368 -8.81 -25.74 9.70
N GLU A 369 -7.59 -25.19 9.76
CA GLU A 369 -6.97 -24.76 11.02
C GLU A 369 -7.75 -23.63 11.71
N ALA A 370 -8.11 -22.58 10.97
CA ALA A 370 -8.86 -21.45 11.50
C ALA A 370 -10.27 -21.85 11.97
N PHE A 371 -10.92 -22.74 11.21
CA PHE A 371 -12.20 -23.32 11.62
C PHE A 371 -12.06 -24.13 12.91
N LEU A 372 -11.05 -24.99 13.02
CA LEU A 372 -10.83 -25.82 14.22
C LEU A 372 -10.50 -24.97 15.45
N GLU A 373 -9.70 -23.91 15.30
CA GLU A 373 -9.41 -22.95 16.38
C GLU A 373 -10.70 -22.32 16.90
N ARG A 374 -11.55 -21.82 15.99
CA ARG A 374 -12.86 -21.25 16.32
C ARG A 374 -13.76 -22.26 17.02
N MET A 375 -13.87 -23.48 16.49
CA MET A 375 -14.68 -24.53 17.09
C MET A 375 -14.16 -24.97 18.47
N ASN A 376 -12.84 -24.99 18.67
CA ASN A 376 -12.25 -25.24 20.00
C ASN A 376 -12.62 -24.13 20.98
N LYS A 377 -12.56 -22.85 20.56
CA LYS A 377 -12.97 -21.71 21.38
C LYS A 377 -14.45 -21.82 21.79
N LEU A 378 -15.32 -22.19 20.85
CA LEU A 378 -16.76 -22.40 21.11
C LEU A 378 -17.01 -23.59 22.02
N ARG A 379 -16.27 -24.69 21.85
CA ARG A 379 -16.34 -25.85 22.74
C ARG A 379 -15.95 -25.47 24.16
N ASP A 380 -14.82 -24.79 24.33
CA ASP A 380 -14.31 -24.42 25.64
C ASP A 380 -15.25 -23.41 26.31
N ALA A 381 -15.80 -22.48 25.53
CA ALA A 381 -16.89 -21.62 25.96
C ALA A 381 -18.08 -22.47 26.41
N LEU A 382 -18.62 -23.39 25.59
CA LEU A 382 -19.76 -24.24 25.94
C LEU A 382 -19.52 -25.04 27.24
N LEU A 383 -18.34 -25.65 27.40
CA LEU A 383 -17.94 -26.43 28.57
C LEU A 383 -17.82 -25.60 29.86
N ALA A 384 -17.48 -24.31 29.75
CA ALA A 384 -17.48 -23.39 30.90
C ALA A 384 -18.90 -23.03 31.39
N GLY A 385 -19.95 -23.54 30.73
CA GLY A 385 -21.35 -23.20 30.98
C GLY A 385 -22.13 -24.20 31.82
N ASP A 386 -23.42 -24.26 31.52
CA ASP A 386 -24.33 -25.24 32.11
C ASP A 386 -24.09 -26.62 31.45
N PRO A 387 -23.82 -27.69 32.21
CA PRO A 387 -23.66 -29.04 31.64
C PRO A 387 -24.84 -29.49 30.78
N ALA A 388 -26.06 -29.01 31.06
CA ALA A 388 -27.23 -29.31 30.24
C ALA A 388 -27.13 -28.75 28.80
N ASP A 389 -26.37 -27.67 28.58
CA ASP A 389 -26.13 -27.09 27.25
C ASP A 389 -25.23 -28.01 26.42
N VAL A 390 -24.21 -28.60 27.05
CA VAL A 390 -23.33 -29.58 26.43
C VAL A 390 -24.12 -30.82 26.02
N ASP A 391 -24.99 -31.32 26.91
CA ASP A 391 -25.84 -32.49 26.64
C ASP A 391 -26.87 -32.22 25.55
N ALA A 392 -27.44 -31.02 25.49
CA ALA A 392 -28.38 -30.62 24.44
C ALA A 392 -27.69 -30.61 23.06
N VAL A 393 -26.51 -29.99 22.95
CA VAL A 393 -25.72 -29.97 21.70
C VAL A 393 -25.32 -31.38 21.27
N ARG A 394 -24.85 -32.22 22.21
CA ARG A 394 -24.50 -33.62 21.91
C ARG A 394 -25.72 -34.42 21.45
N SER A 395 -26.84 -34.31 22.16
CA SER A 395 -28.08 -35.01 21.80
C SER A 395 -28.60 -34.61 20.44
N PHE A 396 -28.49 -33.33 20.08
CA PHE A 396 -28.85 -32.83 18.75
C PHE A 396 -27.96 -33.45 17.65
N ARG A 397 -26.64 -33.52 17.86
CA ARG A 397 -25.72 -34.18 16.90
C ARG A 397 -25.99 -35.69 16.78
N ASP A 398 -26.29 -36.36 17.90
CA ASP A 398 -26.68 -37.77 17.88
C ASP A 398 -27.97 -38.01 17.08
N GLU A 399 -28.91 -37.06 17.07
CA GLU A 399 -30.12 -37.15 16.25
C GLU A 399 -29.81 -37.06 14.75
N TRP A 400 -28.83 -36.26 14.33
CA TRP A 400 -28.34 -36.23 12.95
C TRP A 400 -27.80 -37.59 12.50
N THR A 401 -26.99 -38.25 13.34
CA THR A 401 -26.42 -39.58 13.01
C THR A 401 -27.46 -40.69 12.84
N LYS A 402 -28.68 -40.48 13.36
CA LYS A 402 -29.79 -41.44 13.26
C LYS A 402 -30.63 -41.27 12.00
N LEU A 403 -30.42 -40.20 11.24
CA LEU A 403 -31.12 -39.98 9.98
C LEU A 403 -30.64 -40.98 8.93
N SER A 404 -31.57 -41.42 8.07
CA SER A 404 -31.22 -42.29 6.95
C SER A 404 -32.04 -41.95 5.72
N PHE A 405 -31.43 -42.01 4.54
CA PHE A 405 -32.13 -41.66 3.30
C PHE A 405 -33.44 -42.47 3.10
N SER A 406 -33.44 -43.75 3.47
CA SER A 406 -34.59 -44.65 3.33
C SER A 406 -35.84 -44.19 4.10
N LYS A 407 -35.66 -43.52 5.25
CA LYS A 407 -36.75 -43.06 6.12
C LYS A 407 -37.00 -41.56 5.98
N ASP A 408 -35.94 -40.80 5.77
CA ASP A 408 -35.89 -39.36 5.94
C ASP A 408 -35.52 -38.60 4.66
N GLY A 409 -35.29 -39.28 3.52
CA GLY A 409 -34.93 -38.63 2.25
C GLY A 409 -35.96 -37.62 1.72
N LYS A 410 -37.20 -37.66 2.22
CA LYS A 410 -38.24 -36.65 1.94
C LYS A 410 -37.96 -35.27 2.56
N LEU A 411 -37.07 -35.18 3.55
CA LEU A 411 -36.68 -33.90 4.15
C LEU A 411 -35.99 -32.97 3.14
N LEU A 412 -35.38 -33.54 2.09
CA LEU A 412 -34.73 -32.81 0.99
C LEU A 412 -35.72 -32.41 -0.13
N ASP A 413 -36.99 -32.79 -0.06
CA ASP A 413 -37.96 -32.57 -1.14
C ASP A 413 -38.12 -31.09 -1.57
N PRO A 414 -38.10 -30.09 -0.67
CA PRO A 414 -38.25 -28.70 -1.08
C PRO A 414 -37.14 -28.26 -2.05
N LEU A 415 -35.88 -28.59 -1.75
CA LEU A 415 -34.74 -28.38 -2.65
C LEU A 415 -34.80 -29.27 -3.88
N TRP A 416 -35.04 -30.57 -3.70
CA TRP A 416 -34.98 -31.56 -4.78
C TRP A 416 -35.99 -31.29 -5.90
N LYS A 417 -37.17 -30.77 -5.57
CA LYS A 417 -38.20 -30.41 -6.57
C LYS A 417 -37.74 -29.32 -7.54
N ARG A 418 -36.74 -28.50 -7.16
CA ARG A 418 -36.13 -27.47 -8.02
C ARG A 418 -34.97 -28.03 -8.83
N VAL A 419 -34.11 -28.80 -8.18
CA VAL A 419 -32.93 -29.41 -8.82
C VAL A 419 -33.34 -30.41 -9.91
N LYS A 420 -34.23 -31.35 -9.59
CA LYS A 420 -34.57 -32.49 -10.46
C LYS A 420 -34.95 -32.11 -11.90
N PRO A 421 -35.86 -31.14 -12.16
CA PRO A 421 -36.28 -30.80 -13.53
C PRO A 421 -35.15 -30.27 -14.42
N ASN A 422 -34.06 -29.76 -13.83
CA ASN A 422 -32.94 -29.13 -14.54
C ASN A 422 -31.72 -30.06 -14.66
N LEU A 423 -31.82 -31.31 -14.21
CA LEU A 423 -30.74 -32.29 -14.36
C LEU A 423 -30.68 -32.84 -15.79
N PRO A 424 -29.47 -33.09 -16.33
CA PRO A 424 -29.30 -33.87 -17.56
C PRO A 424 -29.92 -35.27 -17.41
N LYS A 425 -30.54 -35.79 -18.48
CA LYS A 425 -31.16 -37.13 -18.50
C LYS A 425 -30.19 -38.28 -18.19
N THR A 426 -28.89 -38.03 -18.27
CA THR A 426 -27.82 -38.99 -17.99
C THR A 426 -27.49 -39.12 -16.50
N VAL A 427 -28.03 -38.23 -15.65
CA VAL A 427 -27.77 -38.24 -14.21
C VAL A 427 -28.67 -39.27 -13.52
N ASP A 428 -28.08 -40.10 -12.65
CA ASP A 428 -28.83 -40.94 -11.71
C ASP A 428 -29.43 -40.06 -10.60
N GLU A 429 -30.68 -39.64 -10.83
CA GLU A 429 -31.46 -38.82 -9.91
C GLU A 429 -31.55 -39.39 -8.49
N ALA A 430 -31.74 -40.70 -8.36
CA ALA A 430 -31.94 -41.33 -7.06
C ALA A 430 -30.64 -41.38 -6.27
N LYS A 431 -29.52 -41.66 -6.95
CA LYS A 431 -28.19 -41.60 -6.36
C LYS A 431 -27.81 -40.17 -5.97
N LEU A 432 -27.95 -39.19 -6.86
CA LEU A 432 -27.61 -37.80 -6.56
C LEU A 432 -28.40 -37.26 -5.36
N LYS A 433 -29.72 -37.52 -5.30
CA LYS A 433 -30.55 -37.11 -4.15
C LYS A 433 -30.08 -37.74 -2.84
N ARG A 434 -29.67 -39.01 -2.88
CA ARG A 434 -29.12 -39.71 -1.70
C ARG A 434 -27.80 -39.09 -1.27
N ASP A 435 -26.88 -38.90 -2.19
CA ASP A 435 -25.55 -38.36 -1.86
C ASP A 435 -25.66 -36.92 -1.31
N LEU A 436 -26.55 -36.08 -1.87
CA LEU A 436 -26.82 -34.74 -1.33
C LEU A 436 -27.43 -34.78 0.09
N PHE A 437 -28.31 -35.75 0.35
CA PHE A 437 -28.83 -35.98 1.70
C PHE A 437 -27.73 -36.41 2.66
N ASP A 438 -26.83 -37.30 2.22
CA ASP A 438 -25.74 -37.81 3.03
C ASP A 438 -24.68 -36.72 3.32
N ILE A 439 -24.43 -35.78 2.39
CA ILE A 439 -23.62 -34.57 2.65
C ILE A 439 -24.22 -33.75 3.81
N LEU A 440 -25.53 -33.47 3.77
CA LEU A 440 -26.20 -32.71 4.83
C LEU A 440 -26.15 -33.43 6.17
N VAL A 441 -26.30 -34.76 6.18
CA VAL A 441 -26.18 -35.56 7.40
C VAL A 441 -24.75 -35.54 7.93
N ALA A 442 -23.74 -35.71 7.07
CA ALA A 442 -22.34 -35.70 7.47
C ALA A 442 -21.96 -34.36 8.12
N VAL A 443 -22.27 -33.24 7.46
CA VAL A 443 -21.98 -31.89 7.99
C VAL A 443 -22.89 -31.55 9.19
N GLY A 444 -24.15 -31.98 9.20
CA GLY A 444 -25.05 -31.81 10.35
C GLY A 444 -24.62 -32.62 11.58
N SER A 445 -23.94 -33.75 11.38
CA SER A 445 -23.43 -34.61 12.44
C SER A 445 -22.07 -34.18 13.01
N PHE A 446 -21.49 -33.07 12.51
CA PHE A 446 -20.20 -32.58 12.97
C PHE A 446 -20.17 -32.43 14.48
N ARG A 447 -19.17 -33.05 15.11
CA ARG A 447 -18.99 -32.94 16.56
C ARG A 447 -18.65 -31.49 16.91
N TYR A 448 -19.02 -31.07 18.11
CA TYR A 448 -18.64 -29.75 18.62
C TYR A 448 -17.16 -29.71 19.07
N ASP A 449 -16.46 -30.86 19.07
CA ASP A 449 -15.01 -31.02 19.25
C ASP A 449 -14.32 -31.60 17.99
N PRO A 450 -14.49 -30.98 16.81
CA PRO A 450 -14.06 -31.59 15.57
C PRO A 450 -12.54 -31.78 15.52
N LYS A 451 -12.11 -32.86 14.86
CA LYS A 451 -10.70 -33.07 14.49
C LYS A 451 -10.50 -32.79 13.01
N ALA A 452 -9.27 -32.45 12.64
CA ALA A 452 -8.88 -32.30 11.24
C ALA A 452 -9.19 -33.57 10.42
N SER A 453 -9.04 -34.77 11.01
CA SER A 453 -9.40 -36.02 10.34
C SER A 453 -10.89 -36.16 10.05
N ASP A 454 -11.77 -35.62 10.90
CA ASP A 454 -13.22 -35.66 10.68
C ASP A 454 -13.62 -34.75 9.50
N LEU A 455 -12.97 -33.58 9.38
CA LEU A 455 -13.16 -32.70 8.20
C LEU A 455 -12.61 -33.36 6.94
N GLU A 456 -11.42 -33.96 7.03
CA GLU A 456 -10.79 -34.58 5.87
C GLU A 456 -11.58 -35.78 5.36
N GLU A 457 -12.22 -36.56 6.23
CA GLU A 457 -13.12 -37.65 5.82
C GLU A 457 -14.29 -37.14 4.97
N ILE A 458 -14.89 -36.00 5.35
CA ILE A 458 -15.95 -35.36 4.56
C ILE A 458 -15.39 -34.78 3.26
N ARG A 459 -14.28 -34.04 3.33
CA ARG A 459 -13.67 -33.35 2.18
C ARG A 459 -13.16 -34.34 1.13
N SER A 460 -12.67 -35.50 1.55
CA SER A 460 -12.11 -36.55 0.69
C SER A 460 -13.13 -37.60 0.25
N ASN A 461 -14.36 -37.55 0.75
CA ASN A 461 -15.40 -38.51 0.41
C ASN A 461 -15.70 -38.48 -1.11
N PRO A 462 -15.46 -39.60 -1.83
CA PRO A 462 -15.57 -39.61 -3.29
C PRO A 462 -17.01 -39.48 -3.77
N GLU A 463 -18.00 -40.00 -3.03
CA GLU A 463 -19.41 -39.85 -3.35
C GLU A 463 -19.86 -38.39 -3.24
N PHE A 464 -19.41 -37.67 -2.21
CA PHE A 464 -19.75 -36.26 -2.02
C PHE A 464 -19.16 -35.37 -3.13
N ARG A 465 -17.89 -35.59 -3.46
CA ARG A 465 -17.22 -34.92 -4.58
C ARG A 465 -17.94 -35.18 -5.90
N ALA A 466 -18.33 -36.42 -6.16
CA ALA A 466 -19.06 -36.79 -7.37
C ALA A 466 -20.45 -36.12 -7.43
N ALA A 467 -21.16 -36.03 -6.30
CA ALA A 467 -22.46 -35.38 -6.20
C ALA A 467 -22.37 -33.87 -6.47
N LEU A 468 -21.42 -33.18 -5.84
CA LEU A 468 -21.21 -31.74 -6.06
C LEU A 468 -20.72 -31.42 -7.47
N LYS A 469 -19.85 -32.25 -8.04
CA LYS A 469 -19.45 -32.13 -9.45
C LYS A 469 -20.63 -32.28 -10.41
N THR A 470 -21.52 -33.24 -10.12
CA THR A 470 -22.75 -33.43 -10.92
C THR A 470 -23.68 -32.22 -10.80
N LEU A 471 -23.80 -31.65 -9.60
CA LEU A 471 -24.60 -30.46 -9.34
C LEU A 471 -24.01 -29.22 -10.07
N ALA A 472 -22.69 -29.02 -9.98
CA ALA A 472 -21.98 -27.94 -10.66
C ALA A 472 -22.19 -28.00 -12.17
N ALA A 473 -21.98 -29.18 -12.78
CA ALA A 473 -22.16 -29.38 -14.21
C ALA A 473 -23.60 -29.14 -14.66
N ALA A 474 -24.58 -29.57 -13.86
CA ALA A 474 -26.00 -29.33 -14.16
C ALA A 474 -26.38 -27.85 -14.01
N GLY A 475 -25.79 -27.14 -13.05
CA GLY A 475 -25.96 -25.70 -12.85
C GLY A 475 -25.10 -24.81 -13.75
N GLY A 476 -24.31 -25.37 -14.67
CA GLY A 476 -23.45 -24.58 -15.56
C GLY A 476 -22.26 -23.88 -14.88
N VAL A 477 -21.90 -24.33 -13.67
CA VAL A 477 -20.73 -23.85 -12.93
C VAL A 477 -19.54 -24.78 -13.21
N SER A 478 -18.33 -24.21 -13.35
CA SER A 478 -17.13 -24.95 -13.74
C SER A 478 -16.77 -26.07 -12.77
N ASN A 479 -16.89 -25.83 -11.47
CA ASN A 479 -16.67 -26.82 -10.42
C ASN A 479 -17.37 -26.38 -9.12
N VAL A 480 -17.77 -27.35 -8.31
CA VAL A 480 -18.17 -27.14 -6.90
C VAL A 480 -17.55 -28.28 -6.11
N THR A 481 -16.75 -27.94 -5.12
CA THR A 481 -16.02 -28.86 -4.26
C THR A 481 -16.65 -28.94 -2.87
N MET A 482 -16.21 -29.90 -2.06
CA MET A 482 -16.60 -29.92 -0.65
C MET A 482 -16.07 -28.71 0.12
N ASP A 483 -14.97 -28.10 -0.32
CA ASP A 483 -14.47 -26.88 0.30
C ASP A 483 -15.40 -25.70 0.03
N ASP A 484 -15.92 -25.55 -1.20
CA ASP A 484 -16.93 -24.55 -1.52
C ASP A 484 -18.21 -24.72 -0.68
N PHE A 485 -18.61 -25.97 -0.42
CA PHE A 485 -19.75 -26.29 0.45
C PHE A 485 -19.49 -25.86 1.89
N LEU A 486 -18.29 -26.14 2.43
CA LEU A 486 -17.91 -25.75 3.79
C LEU A 486 -17.71 -24.24 3.92
N ILE A 487 -17.15 -23.56 2.91
CA ILE A 487 -17.01 -22.10 2.84
C ILE A 487 -18.40 -21.44 2.82
N LEU A 488 -19.36 -21.96 2.06
CA LEU A 488 -20.74 -21.45 2.07
C LEU A 488 -21.38 -21.49 3.47
N LEU A 489 -21.03 -22.48 4.30
CA LEU A 489 -21.57 -22.62 5.65
C LEU A 489 -20.80 -21.84 6.72
N PHE A 490 -19.47 -21.87 6.67
CA PHE A 490 -18.60 -21.46 7.78
C PHE A 490 -17.60 -20.36 7.42
N GLY A 491 -17.59 -19.93 6.16
CA GLY A 491 -16.69 -18.92 5.60
C GLY A 491 -15.30 -19.44 5.26
N ASP A 492 -14.51 -18.59 4.61
CA ASP A 492 -13.12 -18.82 4.23
C ASP A 492 -12.11 -18.24 5.24
N GLY A 493 -12.60 -17.72 6.37
CA GLY A 493 -11.79 -17.10 7.42
C GLY A 493 -11.21 -15.74 7.01
N LYS A 494 -11.61 -15.20 5.86
CA LYS A 494 -11.17 -13.92 5.32
C LYS A 494 -12.38 -13.06 4.95
N GLU A 495 -12.67 -12.93 3.65
CA GLU A 495 -13.65 -11.99 3.11
C GLU A 495 -15.04 -12.61 3.01
N ARG A 496 -15.14 -13.93 2.84
CA ARG A 496 -16.43 -14.61 2.72
C ARG A 496 -16.80 -15.24 4.03
N GLY A 497 -17.80 -14.65 4.68
CA GLY A 497 -18.27 -15.08 5.99
C GLY A 497 -19.03 -16.41 5.99
N GLY A 498 -19.57 -16.83 4.84
CA GLY A 498 -20.54 -17.92 4.77
C GLY A 498 -21.76 -17.66 5.66
N LEU A 499 -22.56 -18.70 5.92
CA LEU A 499 -23.78 -18.61 6.75
C LEU A 499 -23.49 -18.07 8.14
N GLU A 500 -22.41 -18.52 8.75
CA GLU A 500 -21.98 -18.04 10.06
C GLU A 500 -21.66 -16.54 10.05
N GLY A 501 -20.84 -16.08 9.09
CA GLY A 501 -20.45 -14.67 9.01
C GLY A 501 -21.63 -13.74 8.69
N GLU A 502 -22.53 -14.14 7.78
CA GLU A 502 -23.73 -13.37 7.47
C GLU A 502 -24.68 -13.27 8.69
N MET A 503 -24.74 -14.31 9.52
CA MET A 503 -25.45 -14.25 10.80
C MET A 503 -24.80 -13.27 11.77
N LEU A 504 -23.47 -13.28 11.89
CA LEU A 504 -22.73 -12.36 12.77
C LEU A 504 -22.84 -10.91 12.29
N GLU A 505 -22.76 -10.67 10.99
CA GLU A 505 -22.96 -9.35 10.39
C GLU A 505 -24.40 -8.85 10.61
N SER A 506 -25.40 -9.71 10.39
CA SER A 506 -26.78 -9.39 10.71
C SER A 506 -26.96 -9.04 12.19
N VAL A 507 -26.26 -9.74 13.10
CA VAL A 507 -26.27 -9.42 14.53
C VAL A 507 -25.58 -8.09 14.82
N SER A 508 -24.43 -7.79 14.21
CA SER A 508 -23.68 -6.54 14.46
C SER A 508 -24.44 -5.27 14.04
N LYS A 509 -25.43 -5.42 13.16
CA LYS A 509 -26.36 -4.35 12.73
C LYS A 509 -27.58 -4.19 13.64
N MET A 510 -27.81 -5.10 14.61
CA MET A 510 -28.96 -5.04 15.51
C MET A 510 -28.84 -3.95 16.57
N LYS A 511 -29.99 -3.43 17.02
CA LYS A 511 -30.03 -2.62 18.25
C LYS A 511 -29.87 -3.51 19.49
N PRO A 512 -29.39 -2.96 20.63
CA PRO A 512 -29.32 -3.70 21.89
C PRO A 512 -30.60 -4.45 22.29
N SER A 513 -31.77 -3.83 22.09
CA SER A 513 -33.07 -4.44 22.39
C SER A 513 -33.45 -5.57 21.44
N GLU A 514 -33.02 -5.51 20.18
CA GLU A 514 -33.26 -6.55 19.17
C GLU A 514 -32.39 -7.77 19.46
N LEU A 515 -31.11 -7.56 19.79
CA LEU A 515 -30.21 -8.62 20.24
C LEU A 515 -30.73 -9.29 21.53
N ALA A 516 -31.20 -8.51 22.50
CA ALA A 516 -31.82 -9.06 23.70
C ALA A 516 -33.06 -9.93 23.41
N LEU A 517 -33.88 -9.53 22.42
CA LEU A 517 -35.04 -10.31 21.98
C LEU A 517 -34.63 -11.56 21.20
N LEU A 518 -33.58 -11.48 20.37
CA LEU A 518 -33.03 -12.59 19.61
C LEU A 518 -32.66 -13.75 20.54
N LEU A 519 -31.91 -13.46 21.61
CA LEU A 519 -31.45 -14.44 22.60
C LEU A 519 -32.57 -15.07 23.43
N ARG A 520 -33.76 -14.49 23.38
CA ARG A 520 -34.94 -14.92 24.14
C ARG A 520 -36.02 -15.54 23.26
N ASN A 521 -35.87 -15.54 21.94
CA ASN A 521 -36.93 -15.92 21.02
C ASN A 521 -36.42 -16.83 19.90
N LYS A 522 -36.77 -18.12 19.98
CA LYS A 522 -36.44 -19.12 18.96
C LYS A 522 -36.88 -18.71 17.55
N ASN A 523 -38.06 -18.14 17.40
CA ASN A 523 -38.56 -17.74 16.09
C ASN A 523 -37.68 -16.62 15.49
N LYS A 524 -37.08 -15.77 16.34
CA LYS A 524 -36.12 -14.75 15.89
C LYS A 524 -34.78 -15.37 15.49
N LEU A 525 -34.25 -16.32 16.26
CA LEU A 525 -33.03 -17.06 15.87
C LEU A 525 -33.23 -17.84 14.56
N SER A 526 -34.37 -18.51 14.42
CA SER A 526 -34.72 -19.25 13.19
C SER A 526 -34.89 -18.30 12.01
N ALA A 527 -35.48 -17.11 12.23
CA ALA A 527 -35.58 -16.08 11.20
C ALA A 527 -34.21 -15.54 10.80
N LEU A 528 -33.32 -15.28 11.77
CA LEU A 528 -31.94 -14.85 11.50
C LEU A 528 -31.22 -15.85 10.59
N VAL A 529 -31.18 -17.14 10.94
CA VAL A 529 -30.56 -18.19 10.11
C VAL A 529 -31.18 -18.21 8.71
N ALA A 530 -32.50 -18.08 8.64
CA ALA A 530 -33.24 -18.16 7.38
C ALA A 530 -33.06 -16.94 6.47
N ASP A 531 -32.83 -15.76 7.06
CA ASP A 531 -32.56 -14.52 6.35
C ASP A 531 -31.07 -14.46 5.93
N SER A 532 -30.14 -14.90 6.79
CA SER A 532 -28.73 -15.03 6.42
C SER A 532 -28.49 -16.04 5.29
N LEU A 533 -29.20 -17.18 5.33
CA LEU A 533 -29.17 -18.14 4.22
C LEU A 533 -29.74 -17.55 2.93
N ALA A 534 -30.68 -16.60 3.02
CA ALA A 534 -31.17 -15.89 1.84
C ALA A 534 -30.12 -14.94 1.27
N GLY A 535 -29.44 -14.16 2.13
CA GLY A 535 -28.36 -13.26 1.72
C GLY A 535 -27.26 -13.99 0.94
N ILE A 536 -26.75 -15.10 1.47
CA ILE A 536 -25.69 -15.87 0.79
C ILE A 536 -26.15 -16.49 -0.53
N MET A 537 -27.42 -16.88 -0.61
CA MET A 537 -27.98 -17.40 -1.86
C MET A 537 -28.16 -16.30 -2.92
N GLU A 538 -28.11 -15.02 -2.55
CA GLU A 538 -28.09 -13.87 -3.47
C GLU A 538 -26.66 -13.52 -3.92
N GLU A 539 -25.62 -13.97 -3.21
CA GLU A 539 -24.19 -13.76 -3.51
C GLU A 539 -23.64 -14.83 -4.48
N GLU A 540 -24.32 -15.01 -5.61
CA GLU A 540 -23.99 -16.05 -6.61
C GLU A 540 -22.57 -15.91 -7.19
N GLU A 541 -22.02 -14.69 -7.26
CA GLU A 541 -20.66 -14.48 -7.77
C GLU A 541 -19.57 -14.91 -6.77
N GLU A 542 -19.90 -14.95 -5.47
CA GLU A 542 -18.95 -15.23 -4.38
C GLU A 542 -18.95 -16.70 -3.95
N TYR A 543 -20.09 -17.40 -4.12
CA TYR A 543 -20.25 -18.80 -3.73
C TYR A 543 -20.64 -19.69 -4.92
N PRO A 544 -19.71 -20.51 -5.46
CA PRO A 544 -19.98 -21.40 -6.59
C PRO A 544 -21.17 -22.35 -6.38
N LEU A 545 -21.39 -22.82 -5.14
CA LEU A 545 -22.52 -23.67 -4.80
C LEU A 545 -23.86 -22.90 -4.82
N ALA A 546 -23.89 -21.66 -4.32
CA ALA A 546 -25.09 -20.81 -4.37
C ALA A 546 -25.49 -20.57 -5.82
N LYS A 547 -24.52 -20.23 -6.68
CA LYS A 547 -24.73 -20.09 -8.12
C LYS A 547 -25.27 -21.34 -8.78
N ALA A 548 -24.63 -22.49 -8.54
CA ALA A 548 -25.07 -23.76 -9.14
C ALA A 548 -26.52 -24.09 -8.74
N LEU A 549 -26.89 -23.84 -7.48
CA LEU A 549 -28.25 -24.03 -6.99
C LEU A 549 -29.24 -23.04 -7.61
N ALA A 550 -28.87 -21.76 -7.71
CA ALA A 550 -29.69 -20.72 -8.33
C ALA A 550 -29.96 -20.99 -9.83
N ASP A 551 -28.93 -21.39 -10.57
CA ASP A 551 -29.02 -21.79 -11.98
C ASP A 551 -29.88 -23.06 -12.16
N LEU A 552 -29.96 -23.92 -11.13
CA LEU A 552 -30.90 -25.04 -11.06
C LEU A 552 -32.30 -24.65 -10.55
N GLY A 553 -32.60 -23.36 -10.40
CA GLY A 553 -33.90 -22.82 -10.01
C GLY A 553 -34.22 -22.94 -8.52
N VAL A 554 -33.23 -23.22 -7.67
CA VAL A 554 -33.38 -23.19 -6.21
C VAL A 554 -33.41 -21.74 -5.75
N ARG A 555 -34.40 -21.38 -4.93
CA ARG A 555 -34.51 -20.04 -4.33
C ARG A 555 -34.27 -20.11 -2.82
N PRO A 556 -33.98 -18.98 -2.16
CA PRO A 556 -33.84 -18.91 -0.70
C PRO A 556 -34.97 -19.58 0.08
N ILE A 557 -36.22 -19.46 -0.40
CA ILE A 557 -37.38 -20.08 0.24
C ILE A 557 -37.34 -21.62 0.20
N ASP A 558 -36.77 -22.23 -0.85
CA ASP A 558 -36.66 -23.68 -0.98
C ASP A 558 -35.58 -24.21 0.00
N MET A 559 -34.49 -23.47 0.18
CA MET A 559 -33.45 -23.76 1.20
C MET A 559 -34.03 -23.64 2.62
N ARG A 560 -34.77 -22.56 2.90
CA ARG A 560 -35.46 -22.34 4.19
C ARG A 560 -36.45 -23.47 4.51
N GLN A 561 -37.24 -23.91 3.53
CA GLN A 561 -38.17 -25.03 3.71
C GLN A 561 -37.46 -26.36 3.95
N THR A 562 -36.31 -26.58 3.29
CA THR A 562 -35.46 -27.75 3.51
C THR A 562 -34.92 -27.74 4.95
N ALA A 563 -34.29 -26.64 5.39
CA ALA A 563 -33.80 -26.48 6.76
C ALA A 563 -34.92 -26.71 7.80
N LYS A 564 -36.10 -26.11 7.60
CA LYS A 564 -37.26 -26.32 8.48
C LYS A 564 -37.73 -27.77 8.53
N SER A 565 -37.66 -28.48 7.40
CA SER A 565 -38.03 -29.90 7.33
C SER A 565 -37.10 -30.73 8.21
N PHE A 566 -35.77 -30.50 8.13
CA PHE A 566 -34.80 -31.12 9.02
C PHE A 566 -35.02 -30.73 10.49
N GLN A 567 -35.15 -29.45 10.81
CA GLN A 567 -35.40 -28.97 12.18
C GLN A 567 -36.63 -29.61 12.82
N SER A 568 -37.71 -29.81 12.06
CA SER A 568 -38.94 -30.45 12.57
C SER A 568 -38.75 -31.92 13.00
N LYS A 569 -37.65 -32.55 12.59
CA LYS A 569 -37.31 -33.93 12.95
C LYS A 569 -36.57 -34.02 14.28
N PHE A 570 -35.92 -32.94 14.70
CA PHE A 570 -35.01 -32.93 15.84
C PHE A 570 -35.72 -32.45 17.10
N LYS A 571 -35.53 -33.18 18.20
CA LYS A 571 -36.13 -32.85 19.49
C LYS A 571 -35.30 -31.82 20.24
N HIS A 572 -33.97 -31.88 20.10
CA HIS A 572 -33.03 -31.05 20.86
C HIS A 572 -32.50 -29.83 20.07
N ASP A 573 -33.00 -29.59 18.85
CA ASP A 573 -32.58 -28.46 17.99
C ASP A 573 -32.64 -27.11 18.71
N GLU A 574 -33.73 -26.85 19.45
CA GLU A 574 -33.93 -25.57 20.14
C GLU A 574 -32.95 -25.36 21.29
N GLU A 575 -32.79 -26.37 22.15
CA GLU A 575 -31.90 -26.30 23.30
C GLU A 575 -30.44 -26.21 22.82
N ALA A 576 -30.07 -26.96 21.78
CA ALA A 576 -28.74 -26.92 21.17
C ALA A 576 -28.46 -25.57 20.48
N ALA A 577 -29.41 -25.00 19.75
CA ALA A 577 -29.23 -23.70 19.09
C ALA A 577 -29.04 -22.57 20.12
N LEU A 578 -29.82 -22.57 21.21
CA LEU A 578 -29.65 -21.61 22.29
C LEU A 578 -28.30 -21.80 23.01
N ALA A 579 -27.93 -23.05 23.32
CA ALA A 579 -26.64 -23.39 23.91
C ALA A 579 -25.46 -22.87 23.07
N MET A 580 -25.49 -23.10 21.75
CA MET A 580 -24.47 -22.59 20.83
C MET A 580 -24.46 -21.06 20.78
N ALA A 581 -25.62 -20.39 20.73
CA ALA A 581 -25.69 -18.94 20.75
C ALA A 581 -25.09 -18.34 22.04
N ILE A 582 -25.35 -18.96 23.19
CA ILE A 582 -24.74 -18.57 24.48
C ILE A 582 -23.23 -18.83 24.48
N ALA A 583 -22.77 -19.95 23.92
CA ALA A 583 -21.35 -20.24 23.79
C ALA A 583 -20.62 -19.21 22.89
N TYR A 584 -21.23 -18.79 21.78
CA TYR A 584 -20.73 -17.70 20.93
C TYR A 584 -20.62 -16.38 21.68
N ILE A 585 -21.66 -15.99 22.44
CA ILE A 585 -21.58 -14.77 23.24
C ILE A 585 -20.47 -14.89 24.28
N ARG A 586 -20.38 -16.02 24.98
CA ARG A 586 -19.35 -16.22 25.99
C ARG A 586 -17.93 -16.18 25.38
N SER A 587 -17.75 -16.67 24.16
CA SER A 587 -16.44 -16.67 23.49
C SER A 587 -16.04 -15.31 22.93
N GLU A 588 -16.99 -14.49 22.48
CA GLU A 588 -16.71 -13.21 21.82
C GLU A 588 -17.15 -11.96 22.61
N ALA A 589 -17.76 -12.11 23.78
CA ALA A 589 -18.18 -10.95 24.57
C ALA A 589 -16.97 -10.18 25.10
N GLU A 590 -17.00 -8.88 24.87
CA GLU A 590 -16.03 -7.94 25.40
C GLU A 590 -16.58 -7.33 26.69
N VAL A 591 -15.74 -7.23 27.72
CA VAL A 591 -16.12 -6.60 28.98
C VAL A 591 -15.62 -5.17 29.03
N ALA A 592 -16.52 -4.24 29.29
CA ALA A 592 -16.19 -2.85 29.60
C ALA A 592 -16.38 -2.62 31.10
N VAL A 593 -15.40 -1.94 31.73
CA VAL A 593 -15.49 -1.57 33.15
C VAL A 593 -15.24 -0.07 33.33
N LYS A 594 -16.20 0.61 33.95
CA LYS A 594 -16.03 1.99 34.39
C LYS A 594 -15.74 2.02 35.89
N VAL A 595 -14.50 2.40 36.24
CA VAL A 595 -14.05 2.53 37.62
C VAL A 595 -14.36 3.94 38.13
N THR A 596 -14.98 4.02 39.30
CA THR A 596 -15.43 5.26 39.94
C THR A 596 -15.24 5.18 41.45
N ASP A 597 -15.44 6.30 42.13
CA ASP A 597 -15.37 6.40 43.60
C ASP A 597 -14.03 5.87 44.16
N TYR A 598 -12.92 6.33 43.58
CA TYR A 598 -11.56 5.97 44.01
C TYR A 598 -11.28 4.46 43.95
N GLY A 599 -11.81 3.78 42.93
CA GLY A 599 -11.67 2.33 42.75
C GLY A 599 -12.63 1.48 43.59
N ARG A 600 -13.49 2.11 44.42
CA ARG A 600 -14.49 1.40 45.23
C ARG A 600 -15.72 0.95 44.46
N GLN A 601 -15.94 1.49 43.27
CA GLN A 601 -17.08 1.15 42.45
C GLN A 601 -16.64 0.84 41.02
N HIS A 602 -16.93 -0.38 40.58
CA HIS A 602 -16.78 -0.80 39.18
C HIS A 602 -18.18 -0.94 38.57
N GLN A 603 -18.38 -0.41 37.37
CA GLN A 603 -19.60 -0.61 36.58
C GLN A 603 -19.24 -1.45 35.36
N TYR A 604 -19.70 -2.69 35.33
CA TYR A 604 -19.48 -3.63 34.23
C TYR A 604 -20.60 -3.54 33.21
N SER A 605 -20.24 -3.65 31.94
CA SER A 605 -21.13 -3.96 30.83
C SER A 605 -20.47 -4.95 29.88
N LEU A 606 -21.27 -5.61 29.05
CA LEU A 606 -20.79 -6.55 28.04
C LEU A 606 -21.20 -6.05 26.67
N SER A 607 -20.31 -6.16 25.69
CA SER A 607 -20.65 -5.99 24.28
C SER A 607 -20.42 -7.28 23.51
N PHE A 608 -21.27 -7.54 22.52
CA PHE A 608 -21.11 -8.65 21.58
C PHE A 608 -21.22 -8.09 20.17
N GLN A 609 -20.23 -8.38 19.32
CA GLN A 609 -20.17 -7.84 17.95
C GLN A 609 -20.30 -6.30 17.91
N GLY A 610 -19.65 -5.61 18.86
CA GLY A 610 -19.69 -4.15 18.98
C GLY A 610 -20.99 -3.56 19.55
N ILE A 611 -21.98 -4.38 19.91
CA ILE A 611 -23.25 -3.94 20.49
C ILE A 611 -23.26 -4.19 21.99
N GLU A 612 -23.48 -3.14 22.78
CA GLU A 612 -23.67 -3.26 24.23
C GLU A 612 -24.95 -4.06 24.54
N LEU A 613 -24.80 -5.16 25.28
CA LEU A 613 -25.91 -5.96 25.79
C LEU A 613 -26.64 -5.14 26.86
N PRO A 614 -27.96 -4.89 26.70
CA PRO A 614 -28.64 -3.97 27.59
C PRO A 614 -28.82 -4.58 28.99
N ASP A 615 -28.80 -3.75 30.03
CA ASP A 615 -28.88 -4.18 31.44
C ASP A 615 -30.08 -5.11 31.74
N HIS A 616 -31.20 -4.95 31.03
CA HIS A 616 -32.38 -5.80 31.22
C HIS A 616 -32.28 -7.18 30.53
N ALA A 617 -31.28 -7.38 29.66
CA ALA A 617 -30.94 -8.66 29.05
C ALA A 617 -30.05 -9.51 29.98
N LEU A 618 -29.27 -8.84 30.83
CA LEU A 618 -28.30 -9.43 31.73
C LEU A 618 -28.80 -9.43 33.18
N GLN A 619 -28.37 -10.44 33.94
CA GLN A 619 -28.52 -10.49 35.38
C GLN A 619 -27.15 -10.68 36.00
N TRP A 620 -26.64 -9.61 36.60
CA TRP A 620 -25.37 -9.63 37.31
C TRP A 620 -25.56 -10.13 38.73
N SER A 621 -24.63 -10.96 39.20
CA SER A 621 -24.65 -11.51 40.55
C SER A 621 -23.24 -11.80 41.06
N LYS A 622 -23.10 -11.83 42.38
CA LYS A 622 -21.90 -12.32 43.06
C LYS A 622 -21.99 -13.83 43.24
N VAL A 623 -20.99 -14.56 42.76
CA VAL A 623 -20.89 -16.02 42.88
C VAL A 623 -20.19 -16.41 44.19
N SER A 624 -19.05 -15.78 44.48
CA SER A 624 -18.24 -16.06 45.67
C SER A 624 -17.33 -14.88 46.03
N GLY A 625 -16.54 -15.00 47.10
CA GLY A 625 -15.57 -14.01 47.57
C GLY A 625 -16.05 -13.12 48.73
N ASP A 626 -15.33 -12.05 48.99
CA ASP A 626 -15.39 -11.24 50.22
C ASP A 626 -16.76 -10.62 50.47
N LYS A 627 -17.30 -10.79 51.69
CA LYS A 627 -18.67 -10.36 52.07
C LYS A 627 -18.92 -8.86 51.88
N GLU A 628 -17.85 -8.07 51.86
CA GLU A 628 -17.84 -6.62 51.65
C GLU A 628 -18.21 -6.24 50.22
N VAL A 629 -18.03 -7.14 49.24
CA VAL A 629 -18.39 -6.87 47.84
C VAL A 629 -19.89 -7.06 47.63
N SER A 630 -20.54 -6.02 47.12
CA SER A 630 -21.93 -6.04 46.66
C SER A 630 -22.00 -5.94 45.14
N VAL A 631 -22.87 -6.73 44.52
CA VAL A 631 -23.12 -6.72 43.07
C VAL A 631 -24.60 -6.45 42.81
N SER A 632 -24.92 -5.36 42.11
CA SER A 632 -26.29 -5.08 41.67
C SER A 632 -26.62 -5.82 40.38
N SER A 633 -27.92 -5.95 40.08
CA SER A 633 -28.41 -6.64 38.88
C SER A 633 -27.97 -5.99 37.55
N ASN A 634 -27.58 -4.71 37.57
CA ASN A 634 -27.09 -3.97 36.41
C ASN A 634 -25.56 -3.89 36.34
N GLY A 635 -24.82 -4.77 37.04
CA GLY A 635 -23.37 -4.87 36.89
C GLY A 635 -22.56 -3.86 37.70
N ARG A 636 -23.18 -3.17 38.66
CA ARG A 636 -22.44 -2.33 39.60
C ARG A 636 -21.87 -3.17 40.73
N VAL A 637 -20.56 -3.15 40.87
CA VAL A 637 -19.81 -3.84 41.93
C VAL A 637 -19.24 -2.78 42.87
N THR A 638 -19.48 -2.91 44.17
CA THR A 638 -19.05 -1.91 45.17
C THR A 638 -18.42 -2.53 46.40
N ILE A 639 -17.52 -1.77 47.03
CA ILE A 639 -17.01 -2.02 48.39
C ILE A 639 -17.29 -0.81 49.32
N PRO A 640 -17.49 -1.01 50.64
CA PRO A 640 -17.66 0.06 51.60
C PRO A 640 -16.43 0.98 51.72
N LYS A 641 -16.64 2.25 52.08
CA LYS A 641 -15.56 3.24 52.23
C LYS A 641 -14.41 2.84 53.17
N GLY A 642 -14.69 2.04 54.19
CA GLY A 642 -13.69 1.55 55.16
C GLY A 642 -12.90 0.34 54.68
N THR A 643 -13.21 -0.21 53.51
CA THR A 643 -12.57 -1.40 52.95
C THR A 643 -11.42 -0.95 52.06
N ALA A 644 -10.20 -1.37 52.37
CA ALA A 644 -9.01 -1.01 51.59
C ALA A 644 -9.00 -1.73 50.23
N SER A 645 -9.35 -3.02 50.22
CA SER A 645 -9.56 -3.81 49.02
C SER A 645 -10.45 -5.02 49.34
N ALA A 646 -11.19 -5.51 48.35
CA ALA A 646 -11.90 -6.78 48.45
C ALA A 646 -12.07 -7.43 47.07
N THR A 647 -12.10 -8.76 47.05
CA THR A 647 -12.14 -9.57 45.83
C THR A 647 -13.40 -10.43 45.79
N ALA A 648 -14.05 -10.51 44.63
CA ALA A 648 -15.20 -11.39 44.42
C ALA A 648 -15.23 -11.98 43.01
N LEU A 649 -15.79 -13.18 42.90
CA LEU A 649 -16.17 -13.77 41.62
C LEU A 649 -17.55 -13.23 41.25
N ILE A 650 -17.62 -12.47 40.15
CA ILE A 650 -18.88 -11.96 39.62
C ILE A 650 -19.26 -12.72 38.35
N GLN A 651 -20.56 -12.77 38.06
CA GLN A 651 -21.07 -13.35 36.81
C GLN A 651 -22.18 -12.48 36.22
N ALA A 652 -22.35 -12.58 34.90
CA ALA A 652 -23.52 -12.09 34.17
C ALA A 652 -24.22 -13.26 33.49
N ALA A 653 -25.54 -13.34 33.62
CA ALA A 653 -26.36 -14.35 32.94
C ALA A 653 -27.43 -13.71 32.04
N VAL A 654 -27.61 -14.25 30.84
CA VAL A 654 -28.73 -13.89 29.97
C VAL A 654 -30.01 -14.46 30.57
N SER A 655 -30.98 -13.59 30.83
CA SER A 655 -32.23 -14.01 31.47
C SER A 655 -33.06 -14.83 30.49
N ASN A 656 -33.40 -16.06 30.90
CA ASN A 656 -34.19 -16.98 30.09
C ASN A 656 -35.70 -16.75 30.31
N PRO A 657 -36.48 -16.45 29.26
CA PRO A 657 -37.91 -16.20 29.39
C PRO A 657 -38.73 -17.45 29.78
N SER A 658 -38.16 -18.65 29.64
CA SER A 658 -38.84 -19.91 30.01
C SER A 658 -38.85 -20.21 31.52
N GLY A 659 -38.30 -19.33 32.36
CA GLY A 659 -38.29 -19.48 33.82
C GLY A 659 -37.28 -20.50 34.36
N LYS A 660 -36.60 -21.25 33.49
CA LYS A 660 -35.36 -21.96 33.83
C LYS A 660 -34.26 -20.92 34.12
N GLY A 661 -33.33 -21.20 35.03
CA GLY A 661 -32.28 -20.24 35.45
C GLY A 661 -31.57 -19.56 34.27
N GLY A 662 -31.11 -18.32 34.46
CA GLY A 662 -30.38 -17.58 33.43
C GLY A 662 -29.11 -18.31 32.98
N LYS A 663 -28.71 -18.10 31.72
CA LYS A 663 -27.52 -18.74 31.14
C LYS A 663 -26.31 -17.82 31.30
N VAL A 664 -25.30 -18.25 32.06
CA VAL A 664 -24.09 -17.47 32.34
C VAL A 664 -23.38 -17.15 31.02
N VAL A 665 -23.03 -15.89 30.75
CA VAL A 665 -22.27 -15.48 29.55
C VAL A 665 -20.94 -14.82 29.90
N PHE A 666 -20.74 -14.50 31.17
CA PHE A 666 -19.51 -13.90 31.67
C PHE A 666 -19.31 -14.31 33.13
N GLN A 667 -18.07 -14.60 33.50
CA GLN A 667 -17.68 -14.85 34.88
C GLN A 667 -16.22 -14.44 35.06
N GLN A 668 -15.93 -13.60 36.05
CA GLN A 668 -14.59 -13.10 36.29
C GLN A 668 -14.36 -12.79 37.77
N GLU A 669 -13.17 -13.11 38.28
CA GLU A 669 -12.71 -12.63 39.58
C GLU A 669 -12.27 -11.17 39.47
N VAL A 670 -12.82 -10.32 40.31
CA VAL A 670 -12.59 -8.88 40.30
C VAL A 670 -12.14 -8.41 41.67
N THR A 671 -11.15 -7.52 41.69
CA THR A 671 -10.64 -6.90 42.92
C THR A 671 -10.89 -5.40 42.85
N LEU A 672 -11.54 -4.86 43.88
CA LEU A 672 -11.76 -3.42 44.05
C LEU A 672 -10.72 -2.90 45.05
N VAL A 673 -10.17 -1.72 44.79
CA VAL A 673 -9.14 -1.09 45.63
C VAL A 673 -9.56 0.35 45.92
N ASN A 674 -9.48 0.76 47.17
CA ASN A 674 -9.80 2.12 47.60
C ASN A 674 -8.52 2.98 47.58
N GLU A 675 -8.29 3.68 46.47
CA GLU A 675 -7.10 4.50 46.27
C GLU A 675 -7.25 5.88 46.95
N GLN A 676 -6.53 6.11 48.05
CA GLN A 676 -6.44 7.44 48.67
C GLN A 676 -5.46 8.32 47.85
N GLU A 677 -5.93 8.98 46.78
CA GLU A 677 -5.06 9.62 45.76
C GLU A 677 -5.13 11.17 45.64
N GLU A 678 -5.60 11.90 46.66
CA GLU A 678 -5.72 13.38 46.56
C GLU A 678 -4.34 14.09 46.51
N ASP A 679 -3.33 13.58 47.23
CA ASP A 679 -2.00 14.21 47.31
C ASP A 679 -1.08 13.95 46.09
N GLN A 680 -1.24 12.84 45.37
CA GLN A 680 -0.34 12.49 44.25
C GLN A 680 -0.70 13.21 42.95
N THR A 681 -1.97 13.54 42.75
CA THR A 681 -2.45 14.19 41.52
C THR A 681 -1.98 15.64 41.43
N ALA A 682 -2.01 16.37 42.56
CA ALA A 682 -1.47 17.74 42.63
C ALA A 682 0.04 17.75 42.34
N GLN A 683 0.79 16.77 42.85
CA GLN A 683 2.24 16.63 42.58
C GLN A 683 2.53 16.33 41.11
N LYS A 684 1.75 15.44 40.47
CA LYS A 684 1.89 15.12 39.03
C LYS A 684 1.62 16.35 38.14
N ILE A 685 0.61 17.16 38.46
CA ILE A 685 0.33 18.43 37.76
C ILE A 685 1.48 19.42 37.94
N ALA A 686 1.98 19.59 39.17
CA ALA A 686 3.09 20.48 39.45
C ALA A 686 4.37 20.08 38.69
N ALA A 687 4.70 18.78 38.67
CA ALA A 687 5.85 18.26 37.93
C ALA A 687 5.73 18.49 36.41
N LEU A 688 4.52 18.31 35.84
CA LEU A 688 4.26 18.58 34.43
C LEU A 688 4.49 20.05 34.06
N LEU A 689 3.98 20.98 34.89
CA LEU A 689 4.17 22.42 34.69
C LEU A 689 5.64 22.83 34.81
N GLN A 690 6.36 22.25 35.78
CA GLN A 690 7.80 22.48 35.95
C GLN A 690 8.60 21.95 34.75
N ALA A 691 8.22 20.80 34.18
CA ALA A 691 8.86 20.26 32.99
C ALA A 691 8.64 21.17 31.77
N LEU A 692 7.42 21.72 31.60
CA LEU A 692 7.14 22.71 30.55
C LEU A 692 8.00 23.96 30.73
N ASP A 693 8.12 24.50 31.95
CA ASP A 693 8.98 25.66 32.23
C ASP A 693 10.43 25.40 31.82
N GLY A 694 10.97 24.22 32.16
CA GLY A 694 12.32 23.83 31.77
C GLY A 694 12.54 23.80 30.25
N LYS A 695 11.53 23.39 29.47
CA LYS A 695 11.60 23.37 28.01
C LYS A 695 11.47 24.78 27.41
N LEU A 696 10.54 25.59 27.90
CA LEU A 696 10.37 26.98 27.45
C LEU A 696 11.62 27.82 27.76
N ALA A 697 12.25 27.63 28.91
CA ALA A 697 13.52 28.28 29.25
C ALA A 697 14.64 27.95 28.24
N LYS A 698 14.74 26.69 27.78
CA LYS A 698 15.71 26.31 26.73
C LYS A 698 15.42 26.98 25.39
N ILE A 699 14.15 27.17 25.05
CA ILE A 699 13.74 27.91 23.84
C ILE A 699 14.15 29.38 23.96
N GLU A 700 13.97 30.01 25.12
CA GLU A 700 14.40 31.39 25.35
C GLU A 700 15.92 31.57 25.25
N VAL A 701 16.72 30.60 25.73
CA VAL A 701 18.18 30.59 25.53
C VAL A 701 18.53 30.49 24.04
N ARG A 702 17.86 29.62 23.28
CA ARG A 702 18.05 29.50 21.82
C ARG A 702 17.66 30.79 21.09
N LEU A 703 16.59 31.46 21.53
CA LEU A 703 16.16 32.76 21.00
C LEU A 703 17.27 33.80 21.14
N ALA A 704 17.87 33.92 22.33
CA ALA A 704 18.96 34.87 22.59
C ALA A 704 20.21 34.60 21.71
N SER A 705 20.45 33.35 21.31
CA SER A 705 21.57 32.96 20.45
C SER A 705 21.27 32.98 18.95
N SER A 706 20.01 33.21 18.56
CA SER A 706 19.57 33.14 17.17
C SER A 706 20.06 34.35 16.36
N LYS A 707 20.71 34.10 15.22
CA LYS A 707 21.30 35.14 14.35
C LYS A 707 20.43 35.50 13.15
N THR A 708 19.41 34.69 12.84
CA THR A 708 18.55 34.87 11.67
C THR A 708 17.08 34.76 12.02
N ASP A 709 16.23 35.41 11.24
CA ASP A 709 14.78 35.36 11.44
C ASP A 709 14.23 33.96 11.20
N ILE A 710 14.84 33.18 10.30
CA ILE A 710 14.47 31.78 10.08
C ILE A 710 14.68 30.95 11.36
N GLN A 711 15.79 31.17 12.07
CA GLN A 711 16.02 30.51 13.36
C GLN A 711 14.96 30.92 14.39
N LYS A 712 14.65 32.21 14.50
CA LYS A 712 13.62 32.72 15.42
C LYS A 712 12.21 32.18 15.09
N VAL A 713 11.84 32.09 13.80
CA VAL A 713 10.56 31.50 13.36
C VAL A 713 10.47 30.01 13.72
N SER A 714 11.56 29.26 13.61
CA SER A 714 11.56 27.84 14.04
C SER A 714 11.24 27.67 15.53
N LEU A 715 11.63 28.63 16.38
CA LEU A 715 11.34 28.61 17.81
C LEU A 715 9.85 28.83 18.14
N LEU A 716 9.08 29.49 17.26
CA LEU A 716 7.62 29.60 17.42
C LEU A 716 6.95 28.22 17.31
N LEU A 717 7.40 27.41 16.35
CA LEU A 717 6.90 26.05 16.15
C LEU A 717 7.27 25.14 17.32
N ASP A 718 8.51 25.24 17.82
CA ASP A 718 8.95 24.49 19.00
C ASP A 718 8.12 24.86 20.24
N THR A 719 7.85 26.15 20.45
CA THR A 719 7.05 26.63 21.60
C THR A 719 5.61 26.09 21.57
N ALA A 720 4.96 26.13 20.40
CA ALA A 720 3.61 25.58 20.22
C ALA A 720 3.57 24.06 20.40
N ARG A 721 4.59 23.34 19.91
CA ARG A 721 4.72 21.89 20.07
C ARG A 721 4.79 21.49 21.54
N GLU A 722 5.62 22.16 22.34
CA GLU A 722 5.77 21.84 23.76
C GLU A 722 4.52 22.15 24.59
N GLY A 723 3.82 23.26 24.28
CA GLY A 723 2.51 23.56 24.87
C GLY A 723 1.47 22.48 24.59
N ASN A 724 1.36 22.04 23.34
CA ASN A 724 0.43 20.98 22.93
C ASN A 724 0.78 19.60 23.52
N HIS A 725 2.06 19.32 23.78
CA HIS A 725 2.48 18.12 24.46
C HIS A 725 2.03 18.14 25.94
N ALA A 726 2.32 19.23 26.67
CA ALA A 726 1.93 19.36 28.07
C ALA A 726 0.39 19.29 28.26
N ALA A 727 -0.38 19.92 27.37
CA ALA A 727 -1.85 19.85 27.42
C ALA A 727 -2.38 18.41 27.25
N ARG A 728 -1.75 17.60 26.38
CA ARG A 728 -2.13 16.19 26.20
C ARG A 728 -1.79 15.33 27.41
N GLU A 729 -0.62 15.51 28.00
CA GLU A 729 -0.24 14.78 29.22
C GLU A 729 -1.14 15.13 30.41
N LEU A 730 -1.56 16.40 30.54
CA LEU A 730 -2.51 16.84 31.56
C LEU A 730 -3.87 16.11 31.43
N LEU A 731 -4.37 15.92 30.22
CA LEU A 731 -5.66 15.26 29.98
C LEU A 731 -5.65 13.79 30.42
N LYS A 732 -4.49 13.13 30.38
CA LYS A 732 -4.29 11.74 30.82
C LYS A 732 -4.28 11.56 32.34
N LEU A 733 -4.06 12.63 33.12
CA LEU A 733 -4.05 12.54 34.58
C LEU A 733 -5.47 12.33 35.12
N ASN A 734 -5.61 11.56 36.21
CA ASN A 734 -6.89 11.36 36.91
C ASN A 734 -7.23 12.55 37.84
N ALA A 735 -7.15 13.76 37.30
CA ALA A 735 -7.42 15.00 38.02
C ALA A 735 -8.87 15.48 37.86
N GLY A 736 -9.38 16.16 38.89
CA GLY A 736 -10.69 16.80 38.84
C GLY A 736 -10.77 17.84 37.72
N ALA A 737 -11.97 18.05 37.16
CA ALA A 737 -12.19 18.96 36.03
C ALA A 737 -11.66 20.38 36.30
N GLN A 738 -11.88 20.91 37.50
CA GLN A 738 -11.39 22.23 37.91
C GLN A 738 -9.86 22.32 37.91
N GLN A 739 -9.17 21.32 38.46
CA GLN A 739 -7.70 21.27 38.49
C GLN A 739 -7.10 21.19 37.08
N LYS A 740 -7.74 20.45 36.16
CA LYS A 740 -7.33 20.39 34.76
C LYS A 740 -7.52 21.74 34.05
N GLU A 741 -8.62 22.43 34.31
CA GLU A 741 -8.90 23.74 33.72
C GLU A 741 -7.87 24.78 34.17
N GLU A 742 -7.58 24.85 35.48
CA GLU A 742 -6.57 25.74 36.05
C GLU A 742 -5.16 25.46 35.47
N ALA A 743 -4.77 24.19 35.38
CA ALA A 743 -3.48 23.81 34.81
C ALA A 743 -3.38 24.13 33.30
N LEU A 744 -4.46 23.94 32.54
CA LEU A 744 -4.51 24.27 31.12
C LEU A 744 -4.37 25.78 30.88
N ALA A 745 -5.00 26.60 31.73
CA ALA A 745 -4.88 28.05 31.70
C ALA A 745 -3.42 28.50 31.97
N GLN A 746 -2.72 27.83 32.89
CA GLN A 746 -1.30 28.09 33.16
C GLN A 746 -0.40 27.72 31.97
N ILE A 747 -0.61 26.56 31.35
CA ILE A 747 0.11 26.14 30.13
C ILE A 747 -0.04 27.20 29.04
N LYS A 748 -1.28 27.63 28.76
CA LYS A 748 -1.57 28.65 27.74
C LYS A 748 -0.87 29.97 28.03
N THR A 749 -0.89 30.41 29.29
CA THR A 749 -0.24 31.65 29.72
C THR A 749 1.27 31.60 29.49
N LYS A 750 1.94 30.51 29.89
CA LYS A 750 3.38 30.32 29.72
C LYS A 750 3.79 30.28 28.25
N VAL A 751 3.07 29.52 27.42
CA VAL A 751 3.31 29.39 25.97
C VAL A 751 3.17 30.74 25.27
N ASN A 752 2.11 31.49 25.56
CA ASN A 752 1.88 32.81 24.96
C ASN A 752 2.97 33.80 25.34
N ALA A 753 3.42 33.80 26.60
CA ALA A 753 4.50 34.67 27.05
C ALA A 753 5.81 34.44 26.25
N THR A 754 6.19 33.18 26.03
CA THR A 754 7.38 32.84 25.23
C THR A 754 7.19 33.20 23.75
N ILE A 755 6.01 32.95 23.16
CA ILE A 755 5.69 33.36 21.79
C ILE A 755 5.82 34.88 21.62
N THR A 756 5.28 35.66 22.55
CA THR A 756 5.38 37.13 22.52
C THR A 756 6.83 37.62 22.54
N LYS A 757 7.70 36.99 23.34
CA LYS A 757 9.15 37.29 23.36
C LYS A 757 9.80 37.03 22.01
N ILE A 758 9.48 35.90 21.37
CA ILE A 758 10.03 35.54 20.05
C ILE A 758 9.56 36.54 18.97
N ILE A 759 8.26 36.87 18.96
CA ILE A 759 7.70 37.86 18.03
C ILE A 759 8.35 39.22 18.23
N LYS A 760 8.53 39.67 19.47
CA LYS A 760 9.21 40.94 19.74
C LYS A 760 10.63 40.95 19.18
N SER A 761 11.38 39.87 19.38
CA SER A 761 12.74 39.71 18.82
C SER A 761 12.78 39.65 17.29
N LEU A 762 11.70 39.22 16.63
CA LEU A 762 11.56 39.25 15.16
C LEU A 762 11.23 40.65 14.63
N LEU A 763 10.67 41.54 15.46
CA LEU A 763 10.25 42.88 15.08
C LEU A 763 11.29 43.96 15.42
N GLU A 764 12.30 43.63 16.23
CA GLU A 764 13.48 44.47 16.47
C GLU A 764 14.40 44.41 15.24
N PHE A 765 14.11 45.26 14.25
CA PHE A 765 14.93 45.53 13.05
C PHE A 765 16.06 46.53 13.33
#